data_AF-A0A948F4S7-F1
#
_entry.id   AF-A0A948F4S7-F1
#
_cell.length_a   1.000
_cell.length_b   1.000
_cell.length_c   1.000
_cell.angle_alpha   90.00
_cell.angle_beta   90.00
_cell.angle_gamma   90.00
#
_symmetry.space_group_name_H-M   'P 1'
#
loop_
_entity.id
_entity.type
_entity.pdbx_description
1 polymer ?
#
loop_
_entity_poly.entity_id
_entity_poly.type
_entity_poly.pdbx_seq_one_letter_code
_entity_poly.pdbx_strand_id
1 'polypeptide(L)'
;MVRETGENVSEQIKALLPEKYQYIYETLDQQHFGKKSYGSRFYENPDTGAKNLRELLQRAYEQRGTLEGDDKDFFISQGVSKEALLSSHRYLKVAAEGKLGIASVSSLPPETKVRVVEIKPGEELSLVVGVESDDDLPEVEYGTIIIGPDEEGKPERIKTAHPGAPAPIFRTSAFQKDSVITAQEVIDKLGPNQHVILQTRTSSLANELSDFSKELGIPTLVDKVNRGLDPMGIFALEETNKKVGDLCEKMGAEYTELLNMTKDIQLSGPWKYIKRFKKADDPVTRAWMILNAVSTMGQEREKDFTEKEFLADIDRIHGKLNEAIDDPDKFFVTARPHITEESKKRYRVEQGVPVSEQTNGFIAMGINGFKAGVYQDPDGMLFVGSANPIDDAVIESWGLRAVVKNDRRVVQGKTINREVTFYENENGETLAKKVHPGFVVVISRSPELAKAIAKVGLVGEKAEKPSAEALGHKFYAPTSMDVNAEEESAEAVYGPLRGKIARLLEQEPLPENATAAERFYYMFLQVRRFVVYRDAVKKISDRKAKQGEKMTEEEMEELWEKVKRKQTQKMEELKFMGEIMTPLMAKLPKRADRVMDMAGGTGDLALATAMSMMEAGHPISKATIIDPFVTTTRDFTDFVIEHLPNSEKFKEIIDPQAKSLQEAQPSKNDVVVAKHSCGTLTDDIIEQWMASESPMLCIMTCCHDKAKNESARYDLSQDEWQKLCKTSSKTNSEDPETWKKGMEAMTKLDTARVDYLKRHGFEAELHQTDQFPKGDVIVARRKKY
;
A
#
# COMPACT_ATOMS: atom_id res chain seq x y z
N MET A 1 -4.95 28.10 35.18
CA MET A 1 -3.58 27.91 34.68
C MET A 1 -3.62 28.01 33.18
N VAL A 2 -2.86 28.97 32.65
CA VAL A 2 -2.83 29.39 31.24
C VAL A 2 -2.36 28.20 30.40
N ARG A 3 -3.11 27.84 29.35
CA ARG A 3 -2.63 26.98 28.27
C ARG A 3 -1.50 27.75 27.57
N GLU A 4 -0.26 27.53 27.98
CA GLU A 4 0.89 27.90 27.17
C GLU A 4 0.80 27.15 25.84
N THR A 5 1.01 27.91 24.77
CA THR A 5 0.54 27.64 23.42
C THR A 5 1.31 26.49 22.76
N GLY A 6 0.68 25.78 21.82
CA GLY A 6 1.32 24.75 20.99
C GLY A 6 2.56 25.22 20.21
N GLU A 7 2.81 26.53 20.17
CA GLU A 7 4.03 27.13 19.63
C GLU A 7 5.27 26.79 20.46
N ASN A 8 5.19 26.79 21.80
CA ASN A 8 6.33 26.51 22.68
C ASN A 8 6.80 25.05 22.56
N VAL A 9 5.84 24.12 22.41
CA VAL A 9 6.14 22.69 22.17
C VAL A 9 6.86 22.49 20.84
N SER A 10 6.37 23.16 19.79
CA SER A 10 6.95 23.11 18.45
C SER A 10 8.38 23.64 18.44
N GLU A 11 8.67 24.69 19.21
CA GLU A 11 10.01 25.26 19.34
C GLU A 11 10.98 24.35 20.08
N GLN A 12 10.60 23.76 21.22
CA GLN A 12 11.47 22.82 21.95
C GLN A 12 11.78 21.56 21.13
N ILE A 13 10.78 20.99 20.45
CA ILE A 13 10.99 19.83 19.57
C ILE A 13 11.88 20.20 18.37
N LYS A 14 11.67 21.37 17.75
CA LYS A 14 12.52 21.85 16.65
C LYS A 14 13.97 22.08 17.10
N ALA A 15 14.18 22.58 18.31
CA ALA A 15 15.51 22.78 18.87
C ALA A 15 16.27 21.45 19.04
N LEU A 16 15.57 20.37 19.42
CA LEU A 16 16.14 19.04 19.60
C LEU A 16 16.25 18.22 18.30
N LEU A 17 15.51 18.60 17.25
CA LEU A 17 15.49 17.97 15.92
C LEU A 17 15.89 18.94 14.79
N PRO A 18 17.09 19.54 14.81
CA PRO A 18 17.55 20.43 13.73
C PRO A 18 17.70 19.67 12.39
N GLU A 19 17.24 20.29 11.30
CA GLU A 19 17.23 19.70 9.94
C GLU A 19 18.58 19.14 9.48
N LYS A 20 19.70 19.76 9.92
CA LYS A 20 21.05 19.30 9.57
C LYS A 20 21.38 17.86 10.00
N TYR A 21 20.61 17.29 10.93
CA TYR A 21 20.76 15.91 11.40
C TYR A 21 19.56 15.02 11.06
N GLN A 22 18.72 15.45 10.12
CA GLN A 22 17.52 14.70 9.73
C GLN A 22 17.81 13.23 9.40
N TYR A 23 18.94 12.93 8.75
CA TYR A 23 19.34 11.55 8.46
C TYR A 23 19.49 10.67 9.72
N ILE A 24 19.96 11.24 10.84
CA ILE A 24 20.12 10.53 12.11
C ILE A 24 18.74 10.21 12.70
N TYR A 25 17.83 11.18 12.64
CA TYR A 25 16.47 11.01 13.17
C TYR A 25 15.65 10.02 12.34
N GLU A 26 15.79 10.05 11.01
CA GLU A 26 15.21 9.04 10.12
C GLU A 26 15.78 7.64 10.38
N THR A 27 17.06 7.55 10.76
CA THR A 27 17.68 6.29 11.17
C THR A 27 17.10 5.79 12.49
N LEU A 28 16.91 6.66 13.48
CA LEU A 28 16.27 6.32 14.76
C LEU A 28 14.81 5.90 14.56
N ASP A 29 14.08 6.59 13.69
CA ASP A 29 12.72 6.23 13.31
C ASP A 29 12.66 4.82 12.72
N GLN A 30 13.57 4.49 11.81
CA GLN A 30 13.66 3.13 11.27
C GLN A 30 14.05 2.10 12.33
N GLN A 31 14.97 2.44 13.24
CA GLN A 31 15.51 1.53 14.26
C GLN A 31 14.56 1.19 15.39
N HIS A 32 13.65 2.10 15.76
CA HIS A 32 12.80 1.90 16.94
C HIS A 32 11.30 2.03 16.64
N PHE A 33 10.94 2.44 15.44
CA PHE A 33 9.55 2.69 15.06
C PHE A 33 9.16 2.11 13.69
N GLY A 34 10.12 1.58 12.92
CA GLY A 34 9.88 0.98 11.60
C GLY A 34 9.51 -0.51 11.68
N LYS A 35 8.72 -1.01 10.72
CA LYS A 35 8.39 -2.45 10.58
C LYS A 35 9.60 -3.37 10.33
N LYS A 36 10.76 -2.79 10.04
CA LYS A 36 12.04 -3.47 9.78
C LYS A 36 13.08 -3.15 10.87
N SER A 37 12.65 -2.65 12.04
CA SER A 37 13.51 -2.30 13.16
C SER A 37 14.17 -3.53 13.80
N TYR A 38 15.48 -3.46 14.05
CA TYR A 38 16.19 -4.50 14.79
C TYR A 38 16.11 -4.21 16.30
N GLY A 39 15.63 -5.17 17.08
CA GLY A 39 15.65 -5.10 18.54
C GLY A 39 14.51 -4.25 19.13
N SER A 40 14.83 -3.34 20.05
CA SER A 40 13.79 -2.63 20.83
C SER A 40 12.93 -1.75 19.94
N ARG A 41 11.62 -1.92 19.99
CA ARG A 41 10.68 -1.18 19.15
C ARG A 41 9.49 -0.68 19.95
N PHE A 42 9.10 0.56 19.70
CA PHE A 42 7.88 1.09 20.27
C PHE A 42 6.67 0.42 19.63
N TYR A 43 5.62 0.23 20.42
CA TYR A 43 4.35 -0.12 19.84
C TYR A 43 3.84 1.04 19.00
N GLU A 44 3.31 0.65 17.86
CA GLU A 44 2.58 1.51 16.96
C GLU A 44 1.15 1.82 17.51
N ASN A 45 0.98 1.81 18.84
CA ASN A 45 -0.27 2.13 19.52
C ASN A 45 -0.33 3.64 19.83
N PRO A 46 -1.36 4.39 19.40
CA PRO A 46 -1.51 5.83 19.71
C PRO A 46 -1.64 6.13 21.21
N ASP A 47 -2.32 5.25 21.93
CA ASP A 47 -2.71 5.47 23.33
C ASP A 47 -1.59 5.11 24.28
N THR A 48 -0.78 4.13 23.90
CA THR A 48 0.24 3.60 24.79
C THR A 48 1.65 3.70 24.24
N GLY A 49 1.88 3.75 22.93
CA GLY A 49 3.22 3.75 22.30
C GLY A 49 3.59 5.06 21.58
N ALA A 50 4.43 4.96 20.54
CA ALA A 50 4.87 6.08 19.72
C ALA A 50 5.26 5.63 18.31
N LYS A 51 5.08 6.48 17.29
CA LYS A 51 5.18 6.12 15.86
C LYS A 51 6.46 6.57 15.18
N ASN A 52 7.12 7.52 15.80
CA ASN A 52 8.38 8.13 15.40
C ASN A 52 8.88 8.94 16.60
N LEU A 53 10.13 9.38 16.49
CA LEU A 53 10.85 10.17 17.47
C LEU A 53 10.14 11.48 17.81
N ARG A 54 9.50 12.11 16.82
CA ARG A 54 8.78 13.36 17.04
C ARG A 54 7.56 13.18 17.93
N GLU A 55 6.80 12.11 17.71
CA GLU A 55 5.64 11.76 18.54
C GLU A 55 6.05 11.35 19.94
N LEU A 56 7.16 10.63 20.08
CA LEU A 56 7.72 10.28 21.38
C LEU A 56 8.11 11.54 22.18
N LEU A 57 8.72 12.54 21.52
CA LEU A 57 9.05 13.84 22.14
C LEU A 57 7.79 14.63 22.51
N GLN A 58 6.80 14.65 21.63
CA GLN A 58 5.52 15.30 21.91
C GLN A 58 4.88 14.71 23.17
N ARG A 59 4.88 13.38 23.29
CA ARG A 59 4.34 12.66 24.44
C ARG A 59 5.14 12.92 25.73
N ALA A 60 6.47 12.98 25.64
CA ALA A 60 7.31 13.37 26.77
C ALA A 60 6.99 14.80 27.25
N TYR A 61 6.78 15.74 26.32
CA TYR A 61 6.37 17.11 26.67
C TYR A 61 4.98 17.12 27.30
N GLU A 62 3.99 16.42 26.75
CA GLU A 62 2.64 16.36 27.29
C GLU A 62 2.59 15.77 28.71
N GLN A 63 3.41 14.76 28.99
CA GLN A 63 3.52 14.15 30.31
C GLN A 63 4.15 15.10 31.35
N ARG A 64 5.11 15.92 30.93
CA ARG A 64 5.99 16.69 31.84
C ARG A 64 5.68 18.19 31.88
N GLY A 65 5.00 18.71 30.86
CA GLY A 65 4.90 20.13 30.53
C GLY A 65 6.18 20.75 29.96
N THR A 66 7.27 19.99 29.84
CA THR A 66 8.58 20.46 29.35
C THR A 66 9.45 19.30 28.88
N LEU A 67 10.33 19.54 27.89
CA LEU A 67 11.41 18.60 27.55
C LEU A 67 12.67 18.81 28.40
N GLU A 68 12.60 19.73 29.37
CA GLU A 68 13.65 19.95 30.34
C GLU A 68 13.63 18.95 31.52
N GLY A 69 14.72 18.95 32.30
CA GLY A 69 14.91 18.04 33.44
C GLY A 69 15.66 16.74 33.07
N ASP A 70 15.73 15.83 34.04
CA ASP A 70 16.47 14.57 33.97
C ASP A 70 15.83 13.53 34.91
N ASP A 71 15.64 12.31 34.43
CA ASP A 71 15.00 11.19 35.14
C ASP A 71 16.00 10.08 35.49
N LYS A 72 17.30 10.37 35.53
CA LYS A 72 18.34 9.38 35.94
C LYS A 72 17.99 8.67 37.23
N ASP A 73 17.47 9.37 38.25
CA ASP A 73 17.10 8.77 39.53
C ASP A 73 15.97 7.72 39.38
N PHE A 74 15.03 7.95 38.46
CA PHE A 74 14.03 6.95 38.11
C PHE A 74 14.70 5.72 37.51
N PHE A 75 15.57 5.87 36.52
CA PHE A 75 16.24 4.73 35.89
C PHE A 75 17.15 3.97 36.87
N ILE A 76 17.82 4.66 37.78
CA ILE A 76 18.60 4.04 38.87
C ILE A 76 17.68 3.22 39.77
N SER A 77 16.48 3.73 40.11
CA SER A 77 15.48 2.97 40.87
C SER A 77 14.94 1.73 40.14
N GLN A 78 15.02 1.72 38.81
CA GLN A 78 14.66 0.57 37.96
C GLN A 78 15.85 -0.40 37.74
N GLY A 79 16.97 -0.19 38.43
CA GLY A 79 18.13 -1.08 38.39
C GLY A 79 19.22 -0.69 37.39
N VAL A 80 19.12 0.47 36.73
CA VAL A 80 20.20 0.96 35.87
C VAL A 80 21.38 1.42 36.73
N SER A 81 22.58 0.91 36.44
CA SER A 81 23.82 1.35 37.12
C SER A 81 24.09 2.83 36.85
N LYS A 82 24.47 3.57 37.90
CA LYS A 82 24.79 5.00 37.80
C LYS A 82 25.93 5.27 36.81
N GLU A 83 26.86 4.33 36.70
CA GLU A 83 28.01 4.40 35.80
C GLU A 83 27.61 4.25 34.32
N ALA A 84 26.46 3.63 34.03
CA ALA A 84 25.92 3.50 32.67
C ALA A 84 25.22 4.78 32.16
N LEU A 85 24.94 5.75 33.05
CA LEU A 85 24.27 7.00 32.72
C LEU A 85 25.31 8.10 32.54
N LEU A 86 25.43 8.63 31.31
CA LEU A 86 26.38 9.68 30.99
C LEU A 86 26.05 10.95 31.77
N SER A 87 27.03 11.47 32.52
CA SER A 87 26.85 12.66 33.37
C SER A 87 26.47 13.91 32.57
N SER A 88 27.00 14.02 31.34
CA SER A 88 26.73 15.12 30.40
C SER A 88 25.42 15.01 29.62
N HIS A 89 24.66 13.94 29.81
CA HIS A 89 23.39 13.69 29.11
C HIS A 89 22.23 13.71 30.08
N ARG A 90 21.03 13.97 29.58
CA ARG A 90 19.78 13.91 30.32
C ARG A 90 18.92 12.80 29.74
N TYR A 91 18.17 12.14 30.62
CA TYR A 91 17.37 10.97 30.29
C TYR A 91 15.92 11.29 30.63
N LEU A 92 15.03 11.17 29.67
CA LEU A 92 13.60 11.39 29.90
C LEU A 92 12.88 10.05 29.82
N LYS A 93 12.13 9.72 30.89
CA LYS A 93 11.14 8.66 30.87
C LYS A 93 9.89 9.18 30.19
N VAL A 94 9.41 8.44 29.21
CA VAL A 94 8.16 8.70 28.50
C VAL A 94 7.26 7.48 28.60
N ALA A 95 5.98 7.67 28.94
CA ALA A 95 5.00 6.59 28.94
C ALA A 95 4.70 6.13 27.51
N ALA A 96 5.52 5.21 27.00
CA ALA A 96 5.48 4.69 25.64
C ALA A 96 5.79 3.18 25.66
N GLU A 97 4.77 2.36 25.46
CA GLU A 97 4.87 0.91 25.38
C GLU A 97 5.69 0.47 24.17
N GLY A 98 6.32 -0.69 24.31
CA GLY A 98 7.03 -1.34 23.23
C GLY A 98 7.53 -2.72 23.60
N LYS A 99 8.29 -3.32 22.69
CA LYS A 99 9.07 -4.54 22.95
C LYS A 99 10.52 -4.17 23.13
N LEU A 100 11.17 -4.75 24.13
CA LEU A 100 12.57 -4.56 24.43
C LEU A 100 13.40 -5.61 23.68
N GLY A 101 14.27 -5.16 22.79
CA GLY A 101 15.21 -6.02 22.08
C GLY A 101 16.55 -6.16 22.80
N ILE A 102 16.54 -6.00 24.12
CA ILE A 102 17.72 -6.13 24.98
C ILE A 102 17.30 -6.94 26.21
N ALA A 103 18.09 -7.93 26.60
CA ALA A 103 17.89 -8.67 27.84
C ALA A 103 19.18 -8.66 28.66
N SER A 104 19.04 -8.77 29.99
CA SER A 104 20.20 -9.12 30.81
C SER A 104 20.58 -10.56 30.52
N VAL A 105 21.87 -10.86 30.44
CA VAL A 105 22.34 -12.23 30.28
C VAL A 105 21.94 -13.10 31.48
N SER A 106 21.81 -12.50 32.67
CA SER A 106 21.36 -13.20 33.88
C SER A 106 19.87 -13.58 33.86
N SER A 107 19.06 -12.94 33.00
CA SER A 107 17.66 -13.33 32.81
C SER A 107 17.47 -14.46 31.81
N LEU A 108 18.54 -14.93 31.18
CA LEU A 108 18.50 -16.02 30.21
C LEU A 108 18.86 -17.36 30.86
N PRO A 109 18.27 -18.49 30.40
CA PRO A 109 18.75 -19.82 30.76
C PRO A 109 20.27 -19.95 30.52
N PRO A 110 21.05 -20.56 31.43
CA PRO A 110 22.51 -20.63 31.32
C PRO A 110 23.02 -21.20 29.99
N GLU A 111 22.28 -22.13 29.39
CA GLU A 111 22.56 -22.80 28.13
C GLU A 111 22.16 -21.99 26.87
N THR A 112 21.55 -20.82 27.04
CA THR A 112 21.11 -19.97 25.92
C THR A 112 22.31 -19.63 25.05
N LYS A 113 22.20 -19.90 23.74
CA LYS A 113 23.24 -19.57 22.77
C LYS A 113 23.25 -18.07 22.52
N VAL A 114 24.42 -17.47 22.70
CA VAL A 114 24.72 -16.06 22.44
C VAL A 114 25.71 -15.99 21.28
N ARG A 115 25.33 -15.32 20.20
CA ARG A 115 26.22 -15.03 19.06
C ARG A 115 27.04 -13.78 19.35
N VAL A 116 28.32 -13.84 19.04
CA VAL A 116 29.24 -12.70 19.15
C VAL A 116 29.39 -12.09 17.75
N VAL A 117 28.79 -10.92 17.51
CA VAL A 117 28.72 -10.33 16.17
C VAL A 117 29.23 -8.91 16.14
N GLU A 118 29.78 -8.50 15.00
CA GLU A 118 30.11 -7.10 14.75
C GLU A 118 28.92 -6.42 14.05
N ILE A 119 28.15 -5.61 14.79
CA ILE A 119 26.96 -4.93 14.24
C ILE A 119 27.34 -3.72 13.38
N LYS A 120 28.45 -3.06 13.71
CA LYS A 120 28.99 -1.94 12.93
C LYS A 120 30.47 -2.19 12.63
N PRO A 121 30.88 -2.14 11.35
CA PRO A 121 32.27 -2.36 10.98
C PRO A 121 33.23 -1.42 11.71
N GLY A 122 34.29 -1.97 12.31
CA GLY A 122 35.32 -1.23 13.05
C GLY A 122 34.94 -0.89 14.49
N GLU A 123 33.80 -1.38 14.99
CA GLU A 123 33.41 -1.25 16.40
C GLU A 123 33.64 -2.55 17.19
N GLU A 124 33.68 -2.46 18.52
CA GLU A 124 33.75 -3.63 19.40
C GLU A 124 32.51 -4.54 19.26
N LEU A 125 32.69 -5.85 19.52
CA LEU A 125 31.69 -6.88 19.23
C LEU A 125 30.49 -6.80 20.18
N SER A 126 29.31 -7.10 19.65
CA SER A 126 28.03 -7.15 20.37
C SER A 126 27.61 -8.60 20.62
N LEU A 127 26.82 -8.81 21.68
CA LEU A 127 26.26 -10.11 22.04
C LEU A 127 24.79 -10.16 21.60
N VAL A 128 24.41 -11.16 20.81
CA VAL A 128 23.06 -11.30 20.24
C VAL A 128 22.46 -12.66 20.56
N VAL A 129 21.21 -12.68 20.98
CA VAL A 129 20.40 -13.89 21.20
C VAL A 129 19.26 -13.89 20.20
N GLY A 130 19.10 -15.02 19.51
CA GLY A 130 17.98 -15.23 18.61
C GLY A 130 16.70 -15.51 19.40
N VAL A 131 15.61 -14.86 19.02
CA VAL A 131 14.25 -15.22 19.46
C VAL A 131 13.45 -15.67 18.23
N GLU A 132 12.50 -16.59 18.42
CA GLU A 132 11.73 -17.17 17.31
C GLU A 132 10.84 -16.12 16.65
N SER A 133 10.13 -15.35 17.47
CA SER A 133 9.17 -14.36 17.00
C SER A 133 9.27 -13.06 17.80
N ASP A 134 8.61 -12.04 17.29
CA ASP A 134 8.43 -10.79 18.02
C ASP A 134 7.68 -10.98 19.34
N ASP A 135 6.82 -11.99 19.44
CA ASP A 135 6.03 -12.29 20.65
C ASP A 135 6.87 -12.78 21.83
N ASP A 136 8.11 -13.18 21.54
CA ASP A 136 9.07 -13.61 22.55
C ASP A 136 9.93 -12.44 23.10
N LEU A 137 9.79 -11.23 22.55
CA LEU A 137 10.47 -10.04 23.06
C LEU A 137 9.72 -9.49 24.30
N PRO A 138 10.43 -9.15 25.40
CA PRO A 138 9.82 -8.58 26.59
C PRO A 138 9.03 -7.30 26.32
N GLU A 139 7.83 -7.20 26.85
CA GLU A 139 7.04 -5.97 26.79
C GLU A 139 7.51 -4.97 27.85
N VAL A 140 7.45 -3.69 27.51
CA VAL A 140 7.76 -2.58 28.42
C VAL A 140 6.70 -1.50 28.30
N GLU A 141 6.40 -0.83 29.41
CA GLU A 141 5.34 0.20 29.50
C GLU A 141 5.85 1.64 29.29
N TYR A 142 7.16 1.81 29.14
CA TYR A 142 7.78 3.12 28.98
C TYR A 142 8.96 3.09 28.00
N GLY A 143 9.28 4.26 27.46
CA GLY A 143 10.49 4.52 26.69
C GLY A 143 11.45 5.45 27.40
N THR A 144 12.65 5.50 26.86
CA THR A 144 13.72 6.41 27.27
C THR A 144 14.12 7.28 26.08
N ILE A 145 14.23 8.60 26.32
CA ILE A 145 14.82 9.56 25.39
C ILE A 145 16.14 10.03 25.99
N ILE A 146 17.23 9.96 25.23
CA ILE A 146 18.55 10.42 25.66
C ILE A 146 18.91 11.71 24.92
N ILE A 147 19.10 12.78 25.67
CA ILE A 147 19.42 14.12 25.18
C ILE A 147 20.82 14.50 25.66
N GLY A 148 21.66 15.03 24.78
CA GLY A 148 22.95 15.55 25.21
C GLY A 148 23.76 16.14 24.06
N PRO A 149 24.87 16.81 24.37
CA PRO A 149 25.71 17.44 23.37
C PRO A 149 26.62 16.43 22.65
N ASP A 150 27.10 16.77 21.46
CA ASP A 150 28.16 16.00 20.78
C ASP A 150 29.52 16.18 21.44
N GLU A 151 29.80 17.39 21.91
CA GLU A 151 31.00 17.78 22.65
C GLU A 151 30.60 18.81 23.70
N GLU A 152 31.36 18.90 24.78
CA GLU A 152 31.12 19.86 25.85
C GLU A 152 31.04 21.29 25.30
N GLY A 153 29.95 22.01 25.63
CA GLY A 153 29.67 23.37 25.13
C GLY A 153 28.94 23.45 23.78
N LYS A 154 28.62 22.33 23.10
CA LYS A 154 27.74 22.32 21.92
C LYS A 154 26.26 22.24 22.31
N PRO A 155 25.33 22.67 21.43
CA PRO A 155 23.89 22.50 21.66
C PRO A 155 23.53 21.03 21.88
N GLU A 156 22.60 20.80 22.81
CA GLU A 156 22.05 19.47 23.05
C GLU A 156 21.18 19.01 21.87
N ARG A 157 21.14 17.70 21.64
CA ARG A 157 20.26 17.08 20.67
C ARG A 157 19.86 15.69 21.13
N ILE A 158 18.88 15.11 20.44
CA ILE A 158 18.56 13.70 20.62
C ILE A 158 19.73 12.83 20.16
N LYS A 159 20.19 11.98 21.07
CA LYS A 159 21.20 10.96 20.81
C LYS A 159 20.57 9.65 20.36
N THR A 160 19.54 9.21 21.09
CA THR A 160 18.75 8.02 20.78
C THR A 160 17.44 8.05 21.57
N ALA A 161 16.51 7.20 21.18
CA ALA A 161 15.33 6.89 21.98
C ALA A 161 14.91 5.44 21.73
N HIS A 162 14.58 4.71 22.79
CA HIS A 162 14.19 3.31 22.69
C HIS A 162 13.22 2.91 23.81
N PRO A 163 12.42 1.83 23.64
CA PRO A 163 11.61 1.28 24.71
C PRO A 163 12.47 0.78 25.88
N GLY A 164 11.91 0.85 27.08
CA GLY A 164 12.49 0.34 28.33
C GLY A 164 13.59 1.22 28.91
N ALA A 165 14.22 0.71 29.97
CA ALA A 165 15.33 1.38 30.65
C ALA A 165 16.55 1.53 29.72
N PRO A 166 17.34 2.62 29.87
CA PRO A 166 18.61 2.74 29.17
C PRO A 166 19.54 1.61 29.59
N ALA A 167 19.83 0.73 28.65
CA ALA A 167 20.82 -0.32 28.81
C ALA A 167 22.05 0.05 27.98
N PRO A 168 23.27 0.00 28.55
CA PRO A 168 24.46 0.09 27.74
C PRO A 168 24.46 -1.11 26.79
N ILE A 169 24.53 -0.85 25.48
CA ILE A 169 24.84 -1.92 24.52
C ILE A 169 26.25 -2.37 24.87
N PHE A 170 26.34 -3.55 25.47
CA PHE A 170 27.62 -4.07 25.89
C PHE A 170 28.44 -4.42 24.67
N ARG A 171 29.66 -3.87 24.62
CA ARG A 171 30.63 -4.14 23.59
C ARG A 171 31.84 -4.82 24.19
N THR A 172 32.43 -5.77 23.45
CA THR A 172 33.53 -6.56 23.98
C THR A 172 34.50 -7.02 22.90
N SER A 173 35.77 -7.13 23.30
CA SER A 173 36.82 -7.85 22.57
C SER A 173 37.17 -9.17 23.25
N ALA A 174 36.46 -9.53 24.33
CA ALA A 174 36.76 -10.71 25.13
C ALA A 174 36.45 -12.03 24.40
N PHE A 175 35.63 -11.98 23.35
CA PHE A 175 35.26 -13.15 22.57
C PHE A 175 35.70 -13.01 21.12
N GLN A 176 35.82 -14.13 20.44
CA GLN A 176 36.12 -14.15 19.02
C GLN A 176 34.87 -13.74 18.23
N LYS A 177 35.05 -12.89 17.22
CA LYS A 177 34.00 -12.55 16.26
C LYS A 177 33.44 -13.84 15.63
N ASP A 178 32.11 -13.88 15.46
CA ASP A 178 31.34 -14.97 14.87
C ASP A 178 31.32 -16.26 15.71
N SER A 179 31.80 -16.21 16.96
CA SER A 179 31.67 -17.33 17.89
C SER A 179 30.25 -17.45 18.46
N VAL A 180 29.86 -18.69 18.80
CA VAL A 180 28.65 -18.99 19.56
C VAL A 180 29.09 -19.47 20.93
N ILE A 181 28.70 -18.70 21.95
CA ILE A 181 28.97 -18.98 23.36
C ILE A 181 27.63 -19.17 24.09
N THR A 182 27.67 -19.53 25.36
CA THR A 182 26.51 -19.65 26.23
C THR A 182 26.34 -18.41 27.09
N ALA A 183 25.11 -18.17 27.57
CA ALA A 183 24.85 -17.14 28.57
C ALA A 183 25.72 -17.33 29.82
N GLN A 184 25.96 -18.58 30.25
CA GLN A 184 26.87 -18.88 31.36
C GLN A 184 28.31 -18.44 31.07
N GLU A 185 28.84 -18.70 29.86
CA GLU A 185 30.19 -18.27 29.49
C GLU A 185 30.33 -16.73 29.46
N VAL A 186 29.27 -16.02 29.08
CA VAL A 186 29.21 -14.55 29.20
C VAL A 186 29.25 -14.14 30.68
N ILE A 187 28.45 -14.77 31.54
CA ILE A 187 28.41 -14.49 32.98
C ILE A 187 29.77 -14.76 33.63
N ASP A 188 30.40 -15.89 33.33
CA ASP A 188 31.67 -16.29 33.92
C ASP A 188 32.80 -15.35 33.52
N LYS A 189 32.80 -14.90 32.26
CA LYS A 189 33.88 -14.08 31.71
C LYS A 189 33.71 -12.59 31.96
N LEU A 190 32.47 -12.10 31.97
CA LEU A 190 32.16 -10.67 31.96
C LEU A 190 31.24 -10.24 33.10
N GLY A 191 30.68 -11.18 33.86
CA GLY A 191 29.76 -10.94 34.96
C GLY A 191 28.28 -11.01 34.57
N PRO A 192 27.37 -11.09 35.56
CA PRO A 192 25.94 -11.30 35.34
C PRO A 192 25.20 -10.08 34.80
N ASN A 193 25.77 -8.88 34.96
CA ASN A 193 25.12 -7.61 34.60
C ASN A 193 25.29 -7.24 33.12
N GLN A 194 25.77 -8.17 32.29
CA GLN A 194 25.88 -7.92 30.86
C GLN A 194 24.54 -7.97 30.15
N HIS A 195 24.45 -7.23 29.06
CA HIS A 195 23.25 -7.14 28.23
C HIS A 195 23.51 -7.74 26.86
N VAL A 196 22.50 -8.42 26.32
CA VAL A 196 22.50 -9.01 24.99
C VAL A 196 21.34 -8.45 24.18
N ILE A 197 21.51 -8.36 22.87
CA ILE A 197 20.48 -7.91 21.93
C ILE A 197 19.60 -9.11 21.57
N LEU A 198 18.29 -8.98 21.70
CA LEU A 198 17.32 -9.97 21.22
C LEU A 198 16.97 -9.67 19.76
N GLN A 199 17.09 -10.65 18.88
CA GLN A 199 16.86 -10.50 17.45
C GLN A 199 15.91 -11.59 16.95
N THR A 200 14.82 -11.22 16.26
CA THR A 200 13.91 -12.21 15.67
C THR A 200 14.52 -12.93 14.48
N ARG A 201 14.06 -14.16 14.23
CA ARG A 201 14.50 -14.97 13.08
C ARG A 201 14.28 -14.21 11.76
N THR A 202 13.11 -13.64 11.54
CA THR A 202 12.79 -12.85 10.34
C THR A 202 13.71 -11.63 10.18
N SER A 203 14.02 -10.94 11.27
CA SER A 203 14.95 -9.80 11.24
C SER A 203 16.38 -10.24 10.89
N SER A 204 16.82 -11.40 11.38
CA SER A 204 18.11 -11.98 10.98
C SER A 204 18.14 -12.26 9.47
N LEU A 205 17.12 -12.92 8.93
CA LEU A 205 17.03 -13.23 7.51
C LEU A 205 16.93 -11.97 6.63
N ALA A 206 16.21 -10.94 7.09
CA ALA A 206 16.15 -9.66 6.41
C ALA A 206 17.52 -8.95 6.33
N ASN A 207 18.37 -9.12 7.35
CA ASN A 207 19.75 -8.61 7.34
C ASN A 207 20.61 -9.32 6.31
N GLU A 208 20.51 -10.64 6.25
CA GLU A 208 21.23 -11.44 5.25
C GLU A 208 20.83 -11.03 3.83
N LEU A 209 19.53 -10.92 3.55
CA LEU A 209 19.02 -10.40 2.27
C LEU A 209 19.50 -8.97 1.97
N SER A 210 19.53 -8.12 3.00
CA SER A 210 20.02 -6.74 2.93
C SER A 210 21.48 -6.66 2.52
N ASP A 211 22.34 -7.44 3.17
CA ASP A 211 23.78 -7.33 3.00
C ASP A 211 24.19 -7.97 1.67
N PHE A 212 23.57 -9.10 1.33
CA PHE A 212 23.72 -9.71 0.01
C PHE A 212 23.19 -8.81 -1.12
N SER A 213 22.08 -8.09 -0.89
CA SER A 213 21.57 -7.08 -1.82
C SER A 213 22.59 -5.99 -2.12
N LYS A 214 23.29 -5.47 -1.09
CA LYS A 214 24.33 -4.44 -1.25
C LYS A 214 25.53 -4.98 -2.01
N GLU A 215 25.97 -6.20 -1.68
CA GLU A 215 27.11 -6.85 -2.32
C GLU A 215 26.88 -7.03 -3.82
N LEU A 216 25.70 -7.51 -4.21
CA LEU A 216 25.40 -7.80 -5.61
C LEU A 216 24.80 -6.63 -6.40
N GLY A 217 24.39 -5.56 -5.72
CA GLY A 217 23.70 -4.41 -6.32
C GLY A 217 22.28 -4.75 -6.78
N ILE A 218 21.55 -5.55 -6.00
CA ILE A 218 20.18 -6.00 -6.31
C ILE A 218 19.22 -5.50 -5.22
N PRO A 219 18.68 -4.27 -5.30
CA PRO A 219 17.95 -3.65 -4.19
C PRO A 219 16.64 -4.33 -3.80
N THR A 220 16.08 -5.17 -4.68
CA THR A 220 14.77 -5.83 -4.51
C THR A 220 14.80 -7.08 -3.64
N LEU A 221 15.98 -7.56 -3.20
CA LEU A 221 16.06 -8.81 -2.43
C LEU A 221 15.46 -8.67 -1.03
N VAL A 222 15.47 -7.48 -0.43
CA VAL A 222 14.86 -7.26 0.88
C VAL A 222 13.34 -7.49 0.83
N ASP A 223 12.71 -7.29 -0.32
CA ASP A 223 11.26 -7.48 -0.48
C ASP A 223 10.87 -8.97 -0.49
N LYS A 224 11.84 -9.89 -0.55
CA LYS A 224 11.60 -11.34 -0.52
C LYS A 224 11.04 -11.83 0.81
N VAL A 225 11.24 -11.09 1.90
CA VAL A 225 10.55 -11.35 3.18
C VAL A 225 9.03 -11.29 3.02
N ASN A 226 8.53 -10.49 2.07
CA ASN A 226 7.10 -10.37 1.80
C ASN A 226 6.64 -11.21 0.61
N ARG A 227 7.54 -11.66 -0.29
CA ARG A 227 7.16 -12.34 -1.54
C ARG A 227 7.61 -13.80 -1.63
N GLY A 228 8.30 -14.30 -0.61
CA GLY A 228 8.95 -15.60 -0.62
C GLY A 228 10.29 -15.55 -1.35
N LEU A 229 11.12 -16.58 -1.15
CA LEU A 229 12.44 -16.62 -1.78
C LEU A 229 12.37 -17.16 -3.21
N ASP A 230 12.93 -16.38 -4.13
CA ASP A 230 13.33 -16.89 -5.45
C ASP A 230 14.75 -17.50 -5.35
N PRO A 231 15.32 -18.06 -6.44
CA PRO A 231 16.67 -18.62 -6.39
C PRO A 231 17.72 -17.63 -5.88
N MET A 232 17.58 -16.32 -6.14
CA MET A 232 18.53 -15.33 -5.62
C MET A 232 18.36 -15.11 -4.10
N GLY A 233 17.12 -15.13 -3.60
CA GLY A 233 16.84 -15.15 -2.17
C GLY A 233 17.43 -16.37 -1.47
N ILE A 234 17.43 -17.54 -2.12
CA ILE A 234 18.07 -18.76 -1.61
C ILE A 234 19.59 -18.60 -1.47
N PHE A 235 20.26 -17.93 -2.41
CA PHE A 235 21.69 -17.60 -2.28
C PHE A 235 21.99 -16.60 -1.17
N ALA A 236 21.02 -15.73 -0.87
CA ALA A 236 21.23 -14.61 0.04
C ALA A 236 21.28 -15.01 1.52
N LEU A 237 20.62 -16.12 1.89
CA LEU A 237 20.63 -16.60 3.28
C LEU A 237 21.75 -17.61 3.48
N GLU A 238 22.50 -17.47 4.58
CA GLU A 238 23.70 -18.26 4.86
C GLU A 238 23.41 -19.77 4.86
N GLU A 239 22.36 -20.19 5.55
CA GLU A 239 22.02 -21.60 5.70
C GLU A 239 21.60 -22.25 4.38
N THR A 240 20.74 -21.58 3.61
CA THR A 240 20.33 -22.09 2.29
C THR A 240 21.48 -22.00 1.29
N ASN A 241 22.33 -20.99 1.37
CA ASN A 241 23.50 -20.86 0.50
C ASN A 241 24.52 -21.99 0.72
N LYS A 242 24.77 -22.36 1.97
CA LYS A 242 25.60 -23.53 2.29
C LYS A 242 25.06 -24.81 1.63
N LYS A 243 23.74 -25.01 1.71
CA LYS A 243 23.03 -26.12 1.06
C LYS A 243 23.16 -26.06 -0.48
N VAL A 244 23.17 -24.88 -1.08
CA VAL A 244 23.47 -24.72 -2.51
C VAL A 244 24.90 -25.18 -2.82
N GLY A 245 25.88 -24.85 -1.96
CA GLY A 245 27.25 -25.35 -2.07
C GLY A 245 27.33 -26.87 -2.05
N ASP A 246 26.67 -27.52 -1.09
CA ASP A 246 26.61 -28.99 -0.98
C ASP A 246 25.96 -29.62 -2.22
N LEU A 247 24.89 -29.01 -2.74
CA LEU A 247 24.23 -29.43 -3.98
C LEU A 247 25.18 -29.31 -5.18
N CYS A 248 25.90 -28.19 -5.30
CA CYS A 248 26.88 -27.97 -6.36
C CYS A 248 27.99 -29.02 -6.33
N GLU A 249 28.54 -29.32 -5.16
CA GLU A 249 29.58 -30.35 -4.99
C GLU A 249 29.09 -31.72 -5.45
N LYS A 250 27.90 -32.15 -4.98
CA LYS A 250 27.30 -33.44 -5.36
C LYS A 250 27.01 -33.56 -6.86
N MET A 251 26.63 -32.46 -7.50
CA MET A 251 26.30 -32.44 -8.92
C MET A 251 27.52 -32.23 -9.83
N GLY A 252 28.68 -31.85 -9.27
CA GLY A 252 29.82 -31.37 -10.05
C GLY A 252 29.52 -30.05 -10.78
N ALA A 253 28.65 -29.21 -10.22
CA ALA A 253 28.33 -27.89 -10.76
C ALA A 253 29.26 -26.82 -10.15
N GLU A 254 29.72 -25.88 -10.97
CA GLU A 254 30.55 -24.78 -10.48
C GLU A 254 29.65 -23.71 -9.82
N TYR A 255 29.88 -23.45 -8.53
CA TYR A 255 29.05 -22.57 -7.72
C TYR A 255 29.04 -21.13 -8.24
N THR A 256 30.19 -20.60 -8.65
CA THR A 256 30.32 -19.21 -9.14
C THR A 256 29.55 -19.01 -10.44
N GLU A 257 29.59 -19.98 -11.35
CA GLU A 257 28.82 -20.00 -12.60
C GLU A 257 27.32 -20.04 -12.28
N LEU A 258 26.90 -20.86 -11.33
CA LEU A 258 25.51 -20.95 -10.90
C LEU A 258 25.00 -19.62 -10.31
N LEU A 259 25.77 -18.99 -9.43
CA LEU A 259 25.45 -17.67 -8.85
C LEU A 259 25.36 -16.60 -9.95
N ASN A 260 26.34 -16.55 -10.86
CA ASN A 260 26.36 -15.60 -11.96
C ASN A 260 25.19 -15.81 -12.93
N MET A 261 24.83 -17.06 -13.23
CA MET A 261 23.66 -17.40 -14.02
C MET A 261 22.37 -16.93 -13.34
N THR A 262 22.24 -17.17 -12.03
CA THR A 262 21.08 -16.72 -11.25
C THR A 262 20.98 -15.19 -11.23
N LYS A 263 22.12 -14.49 -11.09
CA LYS A 263 22.19 -13.03 -11.13
C LYS A 263 21.79 -12.47 -12.50
N ASP A 264 22.30 -13.05 -13.58
CA ASP A 264 21.94 -12.62 -14.93
C ASP A 264 20.44 -12.83 -15.20
N ILE A 265 19.86 -13.94 -14.73
CA ILE A 265 18.42 -14.18 -14.85
C ILE A 265 17.62 -13.17 -14.03
N GLN A 266 18.06 -12.83 -12.82
CA GLN A 266 17.38 -11.83 -11.98
C GLN A 266 17.39 -10.42 -12.62
N LEU A 267 18.48 -10.05 -13.29
CA LEU A 267 18.68 -8.69 -13.83
C LEU A 267 18.20 -8.53 -15.26
N SER A 268 18.39 -9.57 -16.08
CA SER A 268 18.20 -9.55 -17.53
C SER A 268 17.12 -10.54 -18.00
N GLY A 269 16.66 -11.43 -17.11
CA GLY A 269 15.68 -12.47 -17.40
C GLY A 269 16.25 -13.75 -18.04
N PRO A 270 15.40 -14.77 -18.27
CA PRO A 270 15.83 -16.13 -18.61
C PRO A 270 16.29 -16.35 -20.06
N TRP A 271 16.04 -15.41 -20.98
CA TRP A 271 16.08 -15.66 -22.43
C TRP A 271 17.41 -16.21 -22.96
N LYS A 272 18.55 -15.74 -22.43
CA LYS A 272 19.89 -16.21 -22.78
C LYS A 272 20.11 -17.69 -22.43
N TYR A 273 19.41 -18.20 -21.42
CA TYR A 273 19.60 -19.53 -20.85
C TYR A 273 18.56 -20.55 -21.33
N ILE A 274 17.53 -20.14 -22.07
CA ILE A 274 16.45 -21.03 -22.54
C ILE A 274 16.95 -22.27 -23.29
N LYS A 275 17.95 -22.12 -24.16
CA LYS A 275 18.52 -23.27 -24.89
C LYS A 275 19.19 -24.26 -23.93
N ARG A 276 19.86 -23.76 -22.89
CA ARG A 276 20.44 -24.59 -21.83
C ARG A 276 19.33 -25.29 -21.05
N PHE A 277 18.29 -24.59 -20.60
CA PHE A 277 17.16 -25.21 -19.87
C PHE A 277 16.46 -26.34 -20.62
N LYS A 278 16.31 -26.22 -21.95
CA LYS A 278 15.68 -27.28 -22.77
C LYS A 278 16.52 -28.56 -22.81
N LYS A 279 17.84 -28.40 -22.92
CA LYS A 279 18.78 -29.54 -22.97
C LYS A 279 19.02 -30.11 -21.58
N ALA A 280 19.34 -29.23 -20.64
CA ALA A 280 19.73 -29.50 -19.26
C ALA A 280 20.80 -30.60 -19.16
N ASP A 281 21.80 -30.51 -20.04
CA ASP A 281 22.90 -31.47 -20.19
C ASP A 281 24.13 -31.12 -19.34
N ASP A 282 24.27 -29.86 -18.91
CA ASP A 282 25.35 -29.43 -18.03
C ASP A 282 24.94 -29.35 -16.54
N PRO A 283 25.85 -29.68 -15.59
CA PRO A 283 25.56 -29.68 -14.16
C PRO A 283 25.03 -28.35 -13.61
N VAL A 284 25.55 -27.21 -14.07
CA VAL A 284 25.15 -25.87 -13.58
C VAL A 284 23.70 -25.58 -13.94
N THR A 285 23.29 -25.86 -15.17
CA THR A 285 21.88 -25.71 -15.59
C THR A 285 20.97 -26.63 -14.79
N ARG A 286 21.39 -27.88 -14.54
CA ARG A 286 20.58 -28.83 -13.74
C ARG A 286 20.43 -28.33 -12.30
N ALA A 287 21.50 -27.86 -11.67
CA ALA A 287 21.46 -27.28 -10.32
C ALA A 287 20.53 -26.05 -10.27
N TRP A 288 20.62 -25.16 -11.26
CA TRP A 288 19.72 -24.00 -11.34
C TRP A 288 18.26 -24.41 -11.44
N MET A 289 17.95 -25.41 -12.27
CA MET A 289 16.58 -25.94 -12.39
C MET A 289 16.08 -26.54 -11.08
N ILE A 290 16.95 -27.20 -10.30
CA ILE A 290 16.60 -27.66 -8.96
C ILE A 290 16.25 -26.47 -8.06
N LEU A 291 17.09 -25.43 -7.99
CA LEU A 291 16.82 -24.25 -7.14
C LEU A 291 15.52 -23.53 -7.53
N ASN A 292 15.26 -23.43 -8.83
CA ASN A 292 14.02 -22.87 -9.34
C ASN A 292 12.80 -23.72 -8.95
N ALA A 293 12.90 -25.04 -9.02
CA ALA A 293 11.84 -25.93 -8.56
C ALA A 293 11.66 -25.91 -7.03
N VAL A 294 12.74 -25.85 -6.26
CA VAL A 294 12.71 -25.70 -4.79
C VAL A 294 11.91 -24.46 -4.39
N SER A 295 12.13 -23.33 -5.06
CA SER A 295 11.41 -22.09 -4.77
C SER A 295 9.92 -22.15 -5.16
N THR A 296 9.53 -22.90 -6.21
CA THR A 296 8.12 -22.87 -6.71
C THR A 296 7.26 -24.09 -6.44
N MET A 297 7.82 -25.26 -6.12
CA MET A 297 7.01 -26.45 -5.86
C MET A 297 6.23 -26.31 -4.55
N GLY A 298 4.90 -26.35 -4.65
CA GLY A 298 3.99 -26.05 -3.53
C GLY A 298 3.70 -24.57 -3.34
N GLN A 299 4.21 -23.72 -4.24
CA GLN A 299 3.95 -22.29 -4.29
C GLN A 299 4.02 -21.76 -5.74
N GLU A 300 3.08 -22.23 -6.56
CA GLU A 300 3.09 -21.95 -8.00
C GLU A 300 2.57 -20.54 -8.37
N ARG A 301 1.91 -19.86 -7.42
CA ARG A 301 1.48 -18.46 -7.56
C ARG A 301 2.25 -17.58 -6.59
N GLU A 302 2.66 -16.41 -7.06
CA GLU A 302 3.20 -15.37 -6.19
C GLU A 302 2.06 -14.90 -5.26
N LYS A 303 2.41 -14.59 -4.02
CA LYS A 303 1.50 -14.01 -3.01
C LYS A 303 2.31 -13.20 -2.01
N ASP A 304 1.66 -12.28 -1.32
CA ASP A 304 2.29 -11.60 -0.19
C ASP A 304 2.21 -12.47 1.08
N PHE A 305 3.30 -12.48 1.84
CA PHE A 305 3.49 -13.27 3.05
C PHE A 305 3.31 -12.42 4.29
N THR A 306 2.59 -12.96 5.27
CA THR A 306 2.80 -12.58 6.67
C THR A 306 4.12 -13.16 7.19
N GLU A 307 4.64 -12.63 8.29
CA GLU A 307 5.89 -13.13 8.90
C GLU A 307 5.86 -14.64 9.17
N LYS A 308 4.77 -15.13 9.76
CA LYS A 308 4.60 -16.57 10.04
C LYS A 308 4.57 -17.41 8.77
N GLU A 309 3.89 -16.93 7.72
CA GLU A 309 3.87 -17.65 6.44
C GLU A 309 5.24 -17.63 5.76
N PHE A 310 6.00 -16.55 5.88
CA PHE A 310 7.36 -16.46 5.34
C PHE A 310 8.28 -17.47 6.01
N LEU A 311 8.27 -17.56 7.35
CA LEU A 311 9.06 -18.57 8.07
C LEU A 311 8.65 -20.00 7.69
N ALA A 312 7.35 -20.26 7.51
CA ALA A 312 6.87 -21.55 7.02
C ALA A 312 7.35 -21.85 5.59
N ASP A 313 7.47 -20.83 4.74
CA ASP A 313 8.03 -20.98 3.39
C ASP A 313 9.53 -21.26 3.41
N ILE A 314 10.29 -20.62 4.31
CA ILE A 314 11.69 -20.94 4.56
C ILE A 314 11.87 -22.41 4.94
N ASP A 315 11.05 -22.92 5.87
CA ASP A 315 11.12 -24.32 6.29
C ASP A 315 10.75 -25.28 5.14
N ARG A 316 9.78 -24.92 4.28
CA ARG A 316 9.47 -25.66 3.03
C ARG A 316 10.68 -25.72 2.11
N ILE A 317 11.34 -24.58 1.89
CA ILE A 317 12.54 -24.47 1.04
C ILE A 317 13.68 -25.32 1.59
N HIS A 318 13.93 -25.29 2.90
CA HIS A 318 14.93 -26.17 3.54
C HIS A 318 14.62 -27.65 3.32
N GLY A 319 13.36 -28.05 3.51
CA GLY A 319 12.93 -29.43 3.25
C GLY A 319 13.22 -29.86 1.82
N LYS A 320 12.89 -29.01 0.84
CA LYS A 320 13.13 -29.29 -0.59
C LYS A 320 14.60 -29.28 -0.97
N LEU A 321 15.41 -28.39 -0.39
CA LEU A 321 16.87 -28.43 -0.57
C LEU A 321 17.48 -29.71 -0.01
N ASN A 322 17.03 -30.18 1.16
CA ASN A 322 17.50 -31.45 1.72
C ASN A 322 17.16 -32.63 0.80
N GLU A 323 15.91 -32.72 0.32
CA GLU A 323 15.50 -33.73 -0.66
C GLU A 323 16.38 -33.70 -1.92
N ALA A 324 16.69 -32.50 -2.41
CA ALA A 324 17.53 -32.30 -3.59
C ALA A 324 19.01 -32.63 -3.36
N ILE A 325 19.53 -32.37 -2.16
CA ILE A 325 20.91 -32.73 -1.79
C ILE A 325 21.03 -34.23 -1.61
N ASP A 326 20.08 -34.90 -0.97
CA ASP A 326 20.14 -36.33 -0.69
C ASP A 326 20.27 -37.15 -1.98
N ASP A 327 19.46 -36.83 -2.99
CA ASP A 327 19.51 -37.47 -4.31
C ASP A 327 19.21 -36.45 -5.44
N PRO A 328 20.23 -35.71 -5.92
CA PRO A 328 20.05 -34.65 -6.91
C PRO A 328 19.51 -35.17 -8.24
N ASP A 329 19.90 -36.37 -8.66
CA ASP A 329 19.43 -36.96 -9.90
C ASP A 329 17.94 -37.30 -9.81
N LYS A 330 17.50 -37.90 -8.70
CA LYS A 330 16.08 -38.19 -8.47
C LYS A 330 15.24 -36.93 -8.34
N PHE A 331 15.70 -35.92 -7.60
CA PHE A 331 14.96 -34.66 -7.48
C PHE A 331 14.88 -33.94 -8.84
N PHE A 332 15.96 -33.99 -9.63
CA PHE A 332 15.98 -33.42 -10.97
C PHE A 332 14.96 -34.06 -11.92
N VAL A 333 14.66 -35.36 -11.78
CA VAL A 333 13.59 -36.04 -12.54
C VAL A 333 12.23 -35.40 -12.30
N THR A 334 11.99 -34.81 -11.13
CA THR A 334 10.76 -34.05 -10.83
C THR A 334 10.89 -32.57 -11.20
N ALA A 335 12.05 -31.96 -10.91
CA ALA A 335 12.29 -30.53 -11.17
C ALA A 335 12.23 -30.20 -12.67
N ARG A 336 12.75 -31.07 -13.53
CA ARG A 336 12.79 -30.84 -14.97
C ARG A 336 11.38 -30.74 -15.58
N PRO A 337 10.47 -31.73 -15.46
CA PRO A 337 9.10 -31.61 -15.93
C PRO A 337 8.35 -30.41 -15.36
N HIS A 338 8.57 -30.08 -14.09
CA HIS A 338 7.96 -28.91 -13.45
C HIS A 338 8.30 -27.61 -14.20
N ILE A 339 9.57 -27.44 -14.61
CA ILE A 339 10.04 -26.25 -15.32
C ILE A 339 9.73 -26.33 -16.82
N THR A 340 9.84 -27.51 -17.44
CA THR A 340 9.75 -27.64 -18.90
C THR A 340 8.38 -28.09 -19.37
N GLU A 341 7.84 -29.17 -18.85
CA GLU A 341 6.62 -29.81 -19.37
C GLU A 341 5.36 -29.10 -18.86
N GLU A 342 5.35 -28.74 -17.58
CA GLU A 342 4.25 -28.01 -16.94
C GLU A 342 4.24 -26.52 -17.32
N SER A 343 5.31 -26.02 -17.94
CA SER A 343 5.45 -24.61 -18.35
C SER A 343 4.26 -24.08 -19.15
N LYS A 344 3.67 -24.90 -20.03
CA LYS A 344 2.51 -24.51 -20.85
C LYS A 344 1.26 -24.22 -20.03
N LYS A 345 1.15 -24.77 -18.82
CA LYS A 345 0.04 -24.50 -17.89
C LYS A 345 0.21 -23.16 -17.19
N ARG A 346 1.37 -22.51 -17.31
CA ARG A 346 1.74 -21.31 -16.56
C ARG A 346 1.48 -20.00 -17.30
N TYR A 347 1.14 -20.07 -18.58
CA TYR A 347 0.82 -18.89 -19.37
C TYR A 347 -0.31 -19.19 -20.35
N ARG A 348 -1.01 -18.14 -20.75
CA ARG A 348 -2.00 -18.15 -21.83
C ARG A 348 -1.50 -17.26 -22.96
N VAL A 349 -2.00 -17.44 -24.17
CA VAL A 349 -1.64 -16.58 -25.31
C VAL A 349 -2.83 -15.71 -25.66
N GLU A 350 -2.64 -14.40 -25.54
CA GLU A 350 -3.64 -13.39 -25.86
C GLU A 350 -3.12 -12.52 -27.02
N GLN A 351 -3.84 -12.49 -28.15
CA GLN A 351 -3.49 -11.64 -29.30
C GLN A 351 -2.02 -11.80 -29.77
N GLY A 352 -1.49 -13.03 -29.71
CA GLY A 352 -0.11 -13.37 -30.05
C GLY A 352 0.91 -13.19 -28.93
N VAL A 353 0.53 -12.60 -27.79
CA VAL A 353 1.42 -12.32 -26.67
C VAL A 353 1.17 -13.33 -25.53
N PRO A 354 2.21 -13.99 -25.00
CA PRO A 354 2.05 -14.85 -23.84
C PRO A 354 1.93 -14.01 -22.55
N VAL A 355 0.96 -14.35 -21.71
CA VAL A 355 0.65 -13.69 -20.44
C VAL A 355 0.63 -14.73 -19.30
N SER A 356 1.31 -14.46 -18.19
CA SER A 356 1.41 -15.35 -17.04
C SER A 356 1.13 -14.62 -15.73
N GLU A 357 0.46 -15.31 -14.81
CA GLU A 357 0.24 -14.89 -13.41
C GLU A 357 1.03 -15.75 -12.42
N GLN A 358 1.87 -16.66 -12.92
CA GLN A 358 2.56 -17.63 -12.09
C GLN A 358 4.02 -17.23 -11.86
N THR A 359 4.54 -17.63 -10.71
CA THR A 359 5.95 -17.50 -10.40
C THR A 359 6.76 -18.19 -11.51
N ASN A 360 7.81 -17.52 -11.99
CA ASN A 360 8.63 -17.95 -13.14
C ASN A 360 7.93 -17.91 -14.51
N GLY A 361 6.88 -17.10 -14.68
CA GLY A 361 6.16 -16.94 -15.94
C GLY A 361 7.06 -16.73 -17.16
N PHE A 362 8.05 -15.84 -17.07
CA PHE A 362 8.98 -15.59 -18.19
C PHE A 362 9.84 -16.81 -18.57
N ILE A 363 10.20 -17.65 -17.61
CA ILE A 363 10.94 -18.90 -17.88
C ILE A 363 10.05 -19.84 -18.68
N ALA A 364 8.80 -20.01 -18.26
CA ALA A 364 7.82 -20.83 -18.95
C ALA A 364 7.57 -20.35 -20.39
N MET A 365 7.43 -19.04 -20.59
CA MET A 365 7.29 -18.43 -21.92
C MET A 365 8.51 -18.68 -22.80
N GLY A 366 9.72 -18.42 -22.27
CA GLY A 366 10.96 -18.62 -23.00
C GLY A 366 11.16 -20.09 -23.42
N ILE A 367 10.90 -21.05 -22.53
CA ILE A 367 10.93 -22.49 -22.84
C ILE A 367 9.96 -22.82 -23.99
N ASN A 368 8.82 -22.16 -24.09
CA ASN A 368 7.88 -22.39 -25.19
C ASN A 368 8.18 -21.58 -26.45
N GLY A 369 9.34 -20.93 -26.52
CA GLY A 369 9.86 -20.28 -27.72
C GLY A 369 9.49 -18.81 -27.86
N PHE A 370 8.79 -18.23 -26.88
CA PHE A 370 8.46 -16.81 -26.89
C PHE A 370 9.68 -15.95 -26.53
N LYS A 371 9.88 -14.87 -27.29
CA LYS A 371 10.98 -13.92 -27.07
C LYS A 371 10.59 -12.72 -26.22
N ALA A 372 9.30 -12.52 -26.00
CA ALA A 372 8.78 -11.52 -25.08
C ALA A 372 7.44 -11.98 -24.52
N GLY A 373 7.01 -11.37 -23.43
CA GLY A 373 5.72 -11.67 -22.80
C GLY A 373 5.40 -10.73 -21.66
N VAL A 374 4.27 -11.00 -21.02
CA VAL A 374 3.74 -10.19 -19.91
C VAL A 374 3.60 -11.07 -18.67
N TYR A 375 4.25 -10.68 -17.59
CA TYR A 375 3.99 -11.22 -16.26
C TYR A 375 3.08 -10.26 -15.49
N GLN A 376 2.11 -10.81 -14.77
CA GLN A 376 1.18 -10.08 -13.94
C GLN A 376 1.30 -10.58 -12.51
N ASP A 377 1.59 -9.68 -11.58
CA ASP A 377 1.68 -10.05 -10.17
C ASP A 377 0.28 -10.05 -9.49
N PRO A 378 0.18 -10.49 -8.22
CA PRO A 378 -1.09 -10.55 -7.49
C PRO A 378 -1.78 -9.19 -7.31
N ASP A 379 -1.02 -8.10 -7.33
CA ASP A 379 -1.54 -6.74 -7.26
C ASP A 379 -2.14 -6.30 -8.61
N GLY A 380 -1.91 -7.06 -9.68
CA GLY A 380 -2.24 -6.70 -11.04
C GLY A 380 -1.26 -5.72 -11.66
N MET A 381 -0.06 -5.56 -11.08
CA MET A 381 1.03 -4.87 -11.74
C MET A 381 1.50 -5.71 -12.91
N LEU A 382 1.76 -5.03 -14.02
CA LEU A 382 2.13 -5.64 -15.28
C LEU A 382 3.61 -5.41 -15.58
N PHE A 383 4.32 -6.48 -15.87
CA PHE A 383 5.73 -6.52 -16.18
C PHE A 383 5.90 -7.08 -17.59
N VAL A 384 6.57 -6.34 -18.45
CA VAL A 384 6.91 -6.78 -19.80
C VAL A 384 8.38 -7.17 -19.81
N GLY A 385 8.65 -8.43 -20.14
CA GLY A 385 10.00 -8.97 -20.30
C GLY A 385 10.26 -9.36 -21.75
N SER A 386 11.44 -9.05 -22.26
CA SER A 386 11.84 -9.29 -23.65
C SER A 386 13.32 -9.65 -23.77
N ALA A 387 13.61 -10.62 -24.65
CA ALA A 387 14.96 -10.97 -25.08
C ALA A 387 15.65 -9.86 -25.86
N ASN A 388 14.86 -9.02 -26.56
CA ASN A 388 15.35 -7.92 -27.37
C ASN A 388 15.07 -6.59 -26.66
N PRO A 389 15.92 -5.56 -26.86
CA PRO A 389 15.62 -4.22 -26.38
C PRO A 389 14.26 -3.73 -26.89
N ILE A 390 13.50 -3.09 -26.01
CA ILE A 390 12.26 -2.40 -26.31
C ILE A 390 12.63 -1.01 -26.84
N ASP A 391 12.31 -0.77 -28.12
CA ASP A 391 12.66 0.46 -28.83
C ASP A 391 11.77 1.63 -28.38
N ASP A 392 12.41 2.67 -27.86
CA ASP A 392 11.75 3.89 -27.40
C ASP A 392 11.03 4.61 -28.53
N ALA A 393 11.61 4.62 -29.73
CA ALA A 393 11.04 5.33 -30.87
C ALA A 393 9.67 4.76 -31.27
N VAL A 394 9.47 3.46 -31.09
CA VAL A 394 8.18 2.80 -31.35
C VAL A 394 7.15 3.22 -30.30
N ILE A 395 7.53 3.24 -29.02
CA ILE A 395 6.63 3.66 -27.94
C ILE A 395 6.27 5.15 -28.08
N GLU A 396 7.24 6.00 -28.41
CA GLU A 396 7.01 7.43 -28.62
C GLU A 396 6.08 7.71 -29.81
N SER A 397 6.12 6.87 -30.86
CA SER A 397 5.18 6.97 -31.99
C SER A 397 3.71 6.81 -31.60
N TRP A 398 3.43 6.25 -30.42
CA TRP A 398 2.08 6.14 -29.89
C TRP A 398 1.55 7.45 -29.29
N GLY A 399 2.37 8.50 -29.21
CA GLY A 399 2.03 9.77 -28.58
C GLY A 399 2.46 9.84 -27.11
N LEU A 400 3.31 8.91 -26.67
CA LEU A 400 3.94 8.97 -25.36
C LEU A 400 5.27 9.71 -25.44
N ARG A 401 5.68 10.35 -24.35
CA ARG A 401 6.98 11.01 -24.23
C ARG A 401 7.89 10.18 -23.33
N ALA A 402 9.07 9.82 -23.83
CA ALA A 402 10.11 9.23 -23.00
C ALA A 402 10.80 10.31 -22.16
N VAL A 403 10.73 10.19 -20.84
CA VAL A 403 11.35 11.13 -19.89
C VAL A 403 12.26 10.36 -18.95
N VAL A 404 13.55 10.68 -18.97
CA VAL A 404 14.49 10.13 -17.99
C VAL A 404 14.29 10.85 -16.67
N LYS A 405 13.94 10.10 -15.61
CA LYS A 405 13.83 10.62 -14.25
C LYS A 405 14.54 9.69 -13.28
N ASN A 406 14.84 10.20 -12.09
CA ASN A 406 15.28 9.38 -10.98
C ASN A 406 14.11 8.56 -10.43
N ASP A 407 14.14 7.24 -10.60
CA ASP A 407 13.32 6.31 -9.83
C ASP A 407 13.87 6.29 -8.41
N ARG A 408 13.32 7.15 -7.55
CA ARG A 408 13.68 7.20 -6.14
C ARG A 408 13.11 5.96 -5.46
N ARG A 409 13.97 5.00 -5.14
CA ARG A 409 13.66 3.96 -4.18
C ARG A 409 14.37 4.24 -2.87
N VAL A 410 13.61 4.20 -1.78
CA VAL A 410 14.18 4.17 -0.44
C VAL A 410 14.42 2.72 -0.09
N VAL A 411 15.68 2.29 -0.14
CA VAL A 411 16.09 0.96 0.34
C VAL A 411 17.04 1.20 1.50
N GLN A 412 16.60 0.83 2.71
CA GLN A 412 17.39 0.95 3.94
C GLN A 412 17.91 2.38 4.21
N GLY A 413 17.04 3.37 4.09
CA GLY A 413 17.40 4.77 4.36
C GLY A 413 18.37 5.40 3.37
N LYS A 414 18.80 4.69 2.32
CA LYS A 414 19.49 5.29 1.18
C LYS A 414 18.51 5.52 0.05
N THR A 415 18.39 6.76 -0.39
CA THR A 415 17.78 7.06 -1.69
C THR A 415 18.69 6.49 -2.76
N ILE A 416 18.31 5.35 -3.31
CA ILE A 416 18.94 4.85 -4.53
C ILE A 416 18.29 5.60 -5.67
N ASN A 417 19.04 6.52 -6.25
CA ASN A 417 18.65 7.18 -7.49
C ASN A 417 19.10 6.26 -8.63
N ARG A 418 18.14 5.63 -9.30
CA ARG A 418 18.38 5.01 -10.59
C ARG A 418 17.71 5.88 -11.65
N GLU A 419 18.50 6.35 -12.61
CA GLU A 419 17.92 6.95 -13.80
C GLU A 419 17.23 5.85 -14.63
N VAL A 420 15.94 6.02 -14.85
CA VAL A 420 15.14 5.13 -15.70
C VAL A 420 14.28 5.98 -16.64
N THR A 421 13.87 5.38 -17.75
CA THR A 421 12.98 6.04 -18.71
C THR A 421 11.53 5.81 -18.30
N PHE A 422 10.78 6.89 -18.09
CA PHE A 422 9.35 6.87 -17.92
C PHE A 422 8.66 7.22 -19.24
N TYR A 423 7.52 6.60 -19.52
CA TYR A 423 6.68 6.93 -20.67
C TYR A 423 5.43 7.64 -20.17
N GLU A 424 5.28 8.90 -20.56
CA GLU A 424 4.20 9.78 -20.14
C GLU A 424 3.24 10.09 -21.28
N ASN A 425 1.95 10.25 -20.99
CA ASN A 425 1.00 10.77 -21.97
C ASN A 425 1.08 12.31 -22.06
N GLU A 426 0.24 12.90 -22.93
CA GLU A 426 0.19 14.36 -23.14
C GLU A 426 -0.18 15.16 -21.88
N ASN A 427 -0.88 14.53 -20.92
CA ASN A 427 -1.25 15.13 -19.64
C ASN A 427 -0.11 15.06 -18.59
N GLY A 428 1.03 14.45 -18.93
CA GLY A 428 2.14 14.23 -18.00
C GLY A 428 1.94 13.03 -17.07
N GLU A 429 0.91 12.21 -17.28
CA GLU A 429 0.67 11.01 -16.49
C GLU A 429 1.63 9.90 -16.90
N THR A 430 2.30 9.30 -15.92
CA THR A 430 3.24 8.20 -16.16
C THR A 430 2.49 6.89 -16.36
N LEU A 431 2.62 6.27 -17.53
CA LEU A 431 1.94 5.02 -17.87
C LEU A 431 2.83 3.78 -17.73
N ALA A 432 4.13 3.93 -17.97
CA ALA A 432 5.07 2.83 -17.88
C ALA A 432 6.47 3.35 -17.54
N LYS A 433 7.32 2.48 -17.00
CA LYS A 433 8.74 2.75 -16.77
C LYS A 433 9.62 1.62 -17.28
N LYS A 434 10.62 1.96 -18.09
CA LYS A 434 11.64 1.05 -18.58
C LYS A 434 12.80 1.02 -17.59
N VAL A 435 12.89 -0.08 -16.84
CA VAL A 435 13.93 -0.27 -15.82
C VAL A 435 15.20 -0.84 -16.46
N HIS A 436 15.07 -1.69 -17.47
CA HIS A 436 16.18 -2.28 -18.25
C HIS A 436 15.79 -2.31 -19.74
N PRO A 437 16.73 -2.33 -20.72
CA PRO A 437 16.38 -2.33 -22.13
C PRO A 437 15.32 -3.35 -22.56
N GLY A 438 15.31 -4.55 -21.95
CA GLY A 438 14.31 -5.60 -22.20
C GLY A 438 13.23 -5.73 -21.13
N PHE A 439 13.11 -4.77 -20.20
CA PHE A 439 12.18 -4.88 -19.06
C PHE A 439 11.45 -3.55 -18.77
N VAL A 440 10.12 -3.60 -18.87
CA VAL A 440 9.23 -2.46 -18.64
C VAL A 440 8.19 -2.82 -17.59
N VAL A 441 7.95 -1.92 -16.64
CA VAL A 441 6.85 -2.00 -15.69
C VAL A 441 5.73 -1.09 -16.19
N VAL A 442 4.54 -1.61 -16.40
CA VAL A 442 3.37 -0.84 -16.88
C VAL A 442 2.58 -0.35 -15.67
N ILE A 443 2.84 0.90 -15.30
CA ILE A 443 2.29 1.58 -14.11
C ILE A 443 0.80 1.85 -14.27
N SER A 444 0.33 2.10 -15.49
CA SER A 444 -1.10 2.26 -15.78
C SER A 444 -1.89 0.95 -15.66
N ARG A 445 -1.20 -0.19 -15.51
CA ARG A 445 -1.78 -1.54 -15.42
C ARG A 445 -2.66 -1.93 -16.61
N SER A 446 -2.53 -1.22 -17.72
CA SER A 446 -3.26 -1.49 -18.96
C SER A 446 -2.71 -2.75 -19.63
N PRO A 447 -3.50 -3.84 -19.73
CA PRO A 447 -3.08 -5.06 -20.40
C PRO A 447 -2.84 -4.85 -21.90
N GLU A 448 -3.61 -3.94 -22.50
CA GLU A 448 -3.44 -3.56 -23.90
C GLU A 448 -2.08 -2.88 -24.13
N LEU A 449 -1.71 -1.91 -23.28
CA LEU A 449 -0.41 -1.26 -23.34
C LEU A 449 0.73 -2.28 -23.10
N ALA A 450 0.60 -3.14 -22.09
CA ALA A 450 1.60 -4.17 -21.80
C ALA A 450 1.80 -5.13 -22.98
N LYS A 451 0.72 -5.59 -23.62
CA LYS A 451 0.78 -6.45 -24.80
C LYS A 451 1.38 -5.73 -26.01
N ALA A 452 1.05 -4.46 -26.22
CA ALA A 452 1.66 -3.67 -27.29
C ALA A 452 3.17 -3.50 -27.09
N ILE A 453 3.62 -3.18 -25.87
CA ILE A 453 5.05 -3.10 -25.51
C ILE A 453 5.72 -4.46 -25.70
N ALA A 454 5.08 -5.56 -25.30
CA ALA A 454 5.63 -6.90 -25.51
C ALA A 454 5.84 -7.22 -26.99
N LYS A 455 4.92 -6.78 -27.88
CA LYS A 455 5.07 -6.91 -29.34
C LYS A 455 6.26 -6.13 -29.90
N VAL A 456 6.63 -4.98 -29.32
CA VAL A 456 7.88 -4.27 -29.68
C VAL A 456 9.10 -5.18 -29.47
N GLY A 457 9.11 -5.98 -28.40
CA GLY A 457 10.16 -6.95 -28.11
C GLY A 457 10.16 -8.19 -29.03
N LEU A 458 9.07 -8.47 -29.74
CA LEU A 458 8.95 -9.55 -30.71
C LEU A 458 9.43 -9.08 -32.10
N VAL A 459 10.72 -9.28 -32.39
CA VAL A 459 11.31 -8.95 -33.71
C VAL A 459 10.50 -9.59 -34.84
N GLY A 460 9.89 -8.76 -35.69
CA GLY A 460 9.14 -9.18 -36.89
C GLY A 460 7.62 -8.95 -36.84
N GLU A 461 7.05 -8.62 -35.68
CA GLU A 461 5.64 -8.22 -35.59
C GLU A 461 5.49 -6.69 -35.67
N LYS A 462 4.46 -6.21 -36.38
CA LYS A 462 4.10 -4.78 -36.32
C LYS A 462 3.50 -4.51 -34.94
N ALA A 463 4.22 -3.80 -34.10
CA ALA A 463 3.66 -3.29 -32.86
C ALA A 463 2.54 -2.30 -33.20
N GLU A 464 1.30 -2.71 -32.93
CA GLU A 464 0.13 -1.87 -33.16
C GLU A 464 0.05 -0.80 -32.08
N LYS A 465 -0.36 0.42 -32.47
CA LYS A 465 -0.61 1.50 -31.53
C LYS A 465 -1.76 1.09 -30.59
N PRO A 466 -1.58 1.15 -29.26
CA PRO A 466 -2.67 0.92 -28.31
C PRO A 466 -3.81 1.92 -28.50
N SER A 467 -5.01 1.53 -28.06
CA SER A 467 -6.18 2.42 -28.00
C SER A 467 -5.90 3.67 -27.18
N ALA A 468 -6.65 4.74 -27.44
CA ALA A 468 -6.56 5.95 -26.64
C ALA A 468 -6.84 5.68 -25.15
N GLU A 469 -7.78 4.78 -24.85
CA GLU A 469 -8.09 4.37 -23.48
C GLU A 469 -6.88 3.72 -22.78
N ALA A 470 -6.14 2.86 -23.49
CA ALA A 470 -4.94 2.21 -22.97
C ALA A 470 -3.75 3.16 -22.76
N LEU A 471 -3.72 4.29 -23.48
CA LEU A 471 -2.76 5.37 -23.33
C LEU A 471 -3.17 6.39 -22.26
N GLY A 472 -4.11 6.02 -21.39
CA GLY A 472 -4.54 6.87 -20.27
C GLY A 472 -5.48 8.00 -20.68
N HIS A 473 -6.01 8.02 -21.92
CA HIS A 473 -7.12 8.90 -22.28
C HIS A 473 -8.44 8.32 -21.73
N LYS A 474 -8.52 8.04 -20.41
CA LYS A 474 -9.77 7.68 -19.74
C LYS A 474 -10.55 8.96 -19.48
N PHE A 475 -11.29 9.44 -20.48
CA PHE A 475 -12.46 10.28 -20.21
C PHE A 475 -13.52 9.39 -19.57
N TYR A 476 -13.52 9.30 -18.25
CA TYR A 476 -14.63 8.69 -17.49
C TYR A 476 -15.83 9.63 -17.51
N ALA A 477 -16.38 9.93 -18.69
CA ALA A 477 -17.54 10.81 -18.79
C ALA A 477 -18.64 10.29 -17.85
N PRO A 478 -19.16 11.13 -16.93
CA PRO A 478 -20.31 10.78 -16.13
C PRO A 478 -21.42 10.30 -17.05
N THR A 479 -22.22 9.34 -16.61
CA THR A 479 -23.36 8.78 -17.37
C THR A 479 -24.48 9.80 -17.66
N SER A 480 -24.22 11.11 -17.49
CA SER A 480 -25.22 12.17 -17.63
C SER A 480 -24.83 13.38 -18.50
N MET A 481 -23.62 13.52 -19.06
CA MET A 481 -23.27 14.77 -19.75
C MET A 481 -22.84 14.62 -21.22
N ASP A 482 -23.55 15.38 -22.05
CA ASP A 482 -23.24 15.73 -23.43
C ASP A 482 -22.36 16.99 -23.35
N VAL A 483 -21.13 16.94 -23.82
CA VAL A 483 -20.05 17.90 -23.50
C VAL A 483 -20.14 19.22 -24.31
N ASN A 484 -21.34 19.60 -24.77
CA ASN A 484 -21.54 20.68 -25.75
C ASN A 484 -22.55 21.76 -25.31
N ALA A 485 -22.78 21.95 -24.01
CA ALA A 485 -23.65 23.04 -23.55
C ALA A 485 -22.83 24.33 -23.36
N GLU A 486 -23.11 25.34 -24.17
CA GLU A 486 -22.60 26.71 -24.03
C GLU A 486 -22.82 27.24 -22.60
N GLU A 487 -21.82 27.93 -22.04
CA GLU A 487 -21.81 28.51 -20.69
C GLU A 487 -22.93 29.56 -20.52
N GLU A 488 -24.14 29.13 -20.13
CA GLU A 488 -25.13 30.02 -19.49
C GLU A 488 -24.69 30.29 -18.04
N SER A 489 -24.76 31.54 -17.58
CA SER A 489 -24.38 31.88 -16.20
C SER A 489 -25.31 31.22 -15.17
N ALA A 490 -24.72 30.73 -14.08
CA ALA A 490 -25.45 30.07 -12.99
C ALA A 490 -26.67 30.88 -12.50
N GLU A 491 -26.58 32.20 -12.37
CA GLU A 491 -27.70 33.03 -11.88
C GLU A 491 -28.90 33.01 -12.85
N ALA A 492 -28.67 32.95 -14.16
CA ALA A 492 -29.75 32.84 -15.16
C ALA A 492 -30.43 31.46 -15.14
N VAL A 493 -29.66 30.41 -14.81
CA VAL A 493 -30.10 29.02 -14.78
C VAL A 493 -30.78 28.65 -13.44
N TYR A 494 -30.31 29.22 -12.32
CA TYR A 494 -30.71 28.85 -10.96
C TYR A 494 -31.55 29.90 -10.23
N GLY A 495 -31.51 31.18 -10.61
CA GLY A 495 -32.25 32.26 -9.93
C GLY A 495 -33.77 32.04 -9.78
N PRO A 496 -34.49 31.58 -10.83
CA PRO A 496 -35.94 31.31 -10.76
C PRO A 496 -36.36 30.17 -9.80
N LEU A 497 -35.39 29.38 -9.30
CA LEU A 497 -35.62 28.17 -8.51
C LEU A 497 -35.68 28.43 -7.01
N ARG A 498 -35.02 29.48 -6.52
CA ARG A 498 -34.96 29.83 -5.09
C ARG A 498 -36.36 29.91 -4.47
N GLY A 499 -37.31 30.55 -5.16
CA GLY A 499 -38.69 30.71 -4.69
C GLY A 499 -39.54 29.44 -4.73
N LYS A 500 -39.22 28.45 -5.57
CA LYS A 500 -39.93 27.16 -5.63
C LYS A 500 -39.40 26.16 -4.60
N ILE A 501 -38.08 26.14 -4.38
CA ILE A 501 -37.45 25.31 -3.34
C ILE A 501 -37.95 25.74 -1.96
N ALA A 502 -38.01 27.04 -1.68
CA ALA A 502 -38.54 27.57 -0.41
C ALA A 502 -39.97 27.07 -0.12
N ARG A 503 -40.87 27.09 -1.11
CA ARG A 503 -42.26 26.61 -0.95
C ARG A 503 -42.38 25.09 -0.78
N LEU A 504 -41.47 24.32 -1.38
CA LEU A 504 -41.45 22.85 -1.23
C LEU A 504 -40.94 22.45 0.15
N LEU A 505 -39.93 23.14 0.67
CA LEU A 505 -39.44 22.96 2.05
C LEU A 505 -40.52 23.29 3.10
N GLU A 506 -41.51 24.12 2.76
CA GLU A 506 -42.68 24.40 3.60
C GLU A 506 -43.74 23.27 3.60
N GLN A 507 -43.76 22.38 2.60
CA GLN A 507 -44.83 21.37 2.39
C GLN A 507 -44.55 20.00 3.02
N GLU A 508 -43.29 19.64 3.26
CA GLU A 508 -42.90 18.37 3.91
C GLU A 508 -42.15 18.68 5.23
N PRO A 509 -42.84 19.04 6.34
CA PRO A 509 -42.17 19.52 7.54
C PRO A 509 -41.27 18.44 8.16
N LEU A 510 -40.02 18.81 8.47
CA LEU A 510 -39.11 18.04 9.31
C LEU A 510 -39.69 17.90 10.73
N PRO A 511 -39.45 16.78 11.43
CA PRO A 511 -39.78 16.66 12.85
C PRO A 511 -39.11 17.78 13.66
N GLU A 512 -39.83 18.36 14.64
CA GLU A 512 -39.30 19.47 15.46
C GLU A 512 -37.96 19.13 16.16
N ASN A 513 -37.72 17.84 16.44
CA ASN A 513 -36.53 17.33 17.13
C ASN A 513 -35.45 16.74 16.20
N ALA A 514 -35.48 17.03 14.89
CA ALA A 514 -34.51 16.45 13.95
C ALA A 514 -33.07 16.91 14.24
N THR A 515 -32.11 15.97 14.22
CA THR A 515 -30.67 16.24 14.38
C THR A 515 -30.13 17.11 13.24
N ALA A 516 -28.92 17.65 13.41
CA ALA A 516 -28.26 18.42 12.35
C ALA A 516 -28.07 17.58 11.07
N ALA A 517 -27.72 16.30 11.21
CA ALA A 517 -27.57 15.40 10.07
C ALA A 517 -28.90 15.02 9.43
N GLU A 518 -29.96 14.77 10.23
CA GLU A 518 -31.30 14.50 9.68
C GLU A 518 -31.81 15.68 8.85
N ARG A 519 -31.59 16.92 9.33
CA ARG A 519 -31.88 18.15 8.59
C ARG A 519 -31.04 18.25 7.32
N PHE A 520 -29.74 17.97 7.40
CA PHE A 520 -28.84 17.95 6.24
C PHE A 520 -29.35 16.98 5.17
N TYR A 521 -29.57 15.71 5.49
CA TYR A 521 -29.97 14.70 4.52
C TYR A 521 -31.35 14.99 3.91
N TYR A 522 -32.29 15.51 4.71
CA TYR A 522 -33.58 15.94 4.21
C TYR A 522 -33.44 17.10 3.21
N MET A 523 -32.77 18.21 3.59
CA MET A 523 -32.61 19.37 2.72
C MET A 523 -31.83 19.00 1.46
N PHE A 524 -30.77 18.19 1.61
CA PHE A 524 -29.97 17.74 0.49
C PHE A 524 -30.79 16.94 -0.52
N LEU A 525 -31.67 16.04 -0.05
CA LEU A 525 -32.56 15.25 -0.92
C LEU A 525 -33.51 16.15 -1.71
N GLN A 526 -34.13 17.13 -1.07
CA GLN A 526 -35.10 18.02 -1.73
C GLN A 526 -34.44 18.89 -2.79
N VAL A 527 -33.31 19.51 -2.46
CA VAL A 527 -32.56 20.36 -3.40
C VAL A 527 -32.12 19.53 -4.62
N ARG A 528 -31.56 18.33 -4.40
CA ARG A 528 -31.15 17.46 -5.51
C ARG A 528 -32.30 17.01 -6.39
N ARG A 529 -33.42 16.56 -5.81
CA ARG A 529 -34.61 16.17 -6.58
C ARG A 529 -35.02 17.27 -7.53
N PHE A 530 -35.07 18.50 -7.03
CA PHE A 530 -35.53 19.63 -7.81
C PHE A 530 -34.58 20.00 -8.95
N VAL A 531 -33.27 20.08 -8.67
CA VAL A 531 -32.28 20.43 -9.71
C VAL A 531 -32.20 19.37 -10.79
N VAL A 532 -32.13 18.09 -10.39
CA VAL A 532 -32.07 16.96 -11.35
C VAL A 532 -33.35 16.86 -12.17
N TYR A 533 -34.51 17.11 -11.57
CA TYR A 533 -35.78 17.15 -12.29
C TYR A 533 -35.81 18.27 -13.32
N ARG A 534 -35.44 19.51 -12.93
CA ARG A 534 -35.36 20.65 -13.85
C ARG A 534 -34.46 20.34 -15.04
N ASP A 535 -33.26 19.82 -14.80
CA ASP A 535 -32.29 19.55 -15.87
C ASP A 535 -32.79 18.48 -16.83
N ALA A 536 -33.45 17.45 -16.29
CA ALA A 536 -34.09 16.43 -17.10
C ALA A 536 -35.25 17.00 -17.92
N VAL A 537 -36.10 17.87 -17.35
CA VAL A 537 -37.19 18.56 -18.08
C VAL A 537 -36.61 19.42 -19.20
N LYS A 538 -35.59 20.25 -18.93
CA LYS A 538 -34.93 21.10 -19.94
C LYS A 538 -34.39 20.23 -21.08
N LYS A 539 -33.60 19.20 -20.77
CA LYS A 539 -33.00 18.31 -21.76
C LYS A 539 -34.04 17.59 -22.63
N ILE A 540 -35.13 17.10 -22.03
CA ILE A 540 -36.21 16.43 -22.78
C ILE A 540 -37.00 17.43 -23.61
N SER A 541 -37.30 18.60 -23.05
CA SER A 541 -38.02 19.68 -23.73
C SER A 541 -37.25 20.18 -24.95
N ASP A 542 -35.94 20.43 -24.81
CA ASP A 542 -35.08 20.88 -25.92
C ASP A 542 -35.00 19.83 -27.03
N ARG A 543 -34.88 18.54 -26.65
CA ARG A 543 -34.88 17.43 -27.60
C ARG A 543 -36.21 17.32 -28.35
N LYS A 544 -37.34 17.46 -27.65
CA LYS A 544 -38.68 17.44 -28.26
C LYS A 544 -38.94 18.67 -29.12
N ALA A 545 -38.49 19.84 -28.70
CA ALA A 545 -38.59 21.08 -29.47
C ALA A 545 -37.85 20.96 -30.82
N LYS A 546 -36.67 20.32 -30.84
CA LYS A 546 -35.94 19.98 -32.08
C LYS A 546 -36.73 19.02 -33.00
N GLN A 547 -37.71 18.30 -32.46
CA GLN A 547 -38.60 17.38 -33.17
C GLN A 547 -39.98 18.01 -33.46
N GLY A 548 -40.20 19.29 -33.11
CA GLY A 548 -41.49 19.97 -33.26
C GLY A 548 -42.55 19.59 -32.22
N GLU A 549 -42.17 18.86 -31.18
CA GLU A 549 -43.04 18.40 -30.10
C GLU A 549 -42.88 19.24 -28.83
N LYS A 550 -43.86 19.14 -27.92
CA LYS A 550 -43.78 19.68 -26.55
C LYS A 550 -43.89 18.54 -25.54
N MET A 551 -43.26 18.73 -24.39
CA MET A 551 -43.41 17.83 -23.26
C MET A 551 -44.82 17.99 -22.65
N THR A 552 -45.49 16.88 -22.34
CA THR A 552 -46.82 16.89 -21.73
C THR A 552 -46.75 16.97 -20.19
N GLU A 553 -47.86 17.29 -19.53
CA GLU A 553 -47.93 17.28 -18.06
C GLU A 553 -47.75 15.86 -17.48
N GLU A 554 -48.31 14.84 -18.14
CA GLU A 554 -48.15 13.43 -17.76
C GLU A 554 -46.67 12.98 -17.84
N GLU A 555 -45.95 13.37 -18.90
CA GLU A 555 -44.51 13.09 -19.02
C GLU A 555 -43.66 13.80 -17.96
N MET A 556 -44.09 15.00 -17.55
CA MET A 556 -43.46 15.73 -16.45
C MET A 556 -43.68 15.02 -15.11
N GLU A 557 -44.90 14.53 -14.85
CA GLU A 557 -45.23 13.78 -13.64
C GLU A 557 -44.50 12.43 -13.56
N GLU A 558 -44.47 11.66 -14.65
CA GLU A 558 -43.70 10.41 -14.73
C GLU A 558 -42.20 10.64 -14.49
N LEU A 559 -41.66 11.72 -15.06
CA LEU A 559 -40.26 12.09 -14.86
C LEU A 559 -40.00 12.48 -13.40
N TRP A 560 -40.92 13.22 -12.77
CA TRP A 560 -40.81 13.60 -11.36
C TRP A 560 -40.75 12.36 -10.46
N GLU A 561 -41.66 11.41 -10.62
CA GLU A 561 -41.66 10.17 -9.83
C GLU A 561 -40.40 9.34 -10.06
N LYS A 562 -39.90 9.29 -11.30
CA LYS A 562 -38.62 8.63 -11.62
C LYS A 562 -37.43 9.31 -10.94
N VAL A 563 -37.39 10.64 -10.91
CA VAL A 563 -36.35 11.43 -10.21
C VAL A 563 -36.46 11.23 -8.70
N LYS A 564 -37.67 11.30 -8.15
CA LYS A 564 -37.95 11.07 -6.73
C LYS A 564 -37.42 9.71 -6.27
N ARG A 565 -37.76 8.64 -6.99
CA ARG A 565 -37.26 7.28 -6.69
C ARG A 565 -35.74 7.20 -6.73
N LYS A 566 -35.11 7.68 -7.81
CA LYS A 566 -33.64 7.63 -7.98
C LYS A 566 -32.87 8.44 -6.94
N GLN A 567 -33.33 9.65 -6.60
CA GLN A 567 -32.66 10.47 -5.59
C GLN A 567 -32.87 9.93 -4.18
N THR A 568 -34.01 9.28 -3.91
CA THR A 568 -34.25 8.59 -2.62
C THR A 568 -33.24 7.46 -2.44
N GLN A 569 -33.09 6.60 -3.44
CA GLN A 569 -32.08 5.53 -3.41
C GLN A 569 -30.67 6.08 -3.19
N LYS A 570 -30.26 7.13 -3.93
CA LYS A 570 -28.95 7.76 -3.74
C LYS A 570 -28.74 8.29 -2.32
N MET A 571 -29.82 8.73 -1.67
CA MET A 571 -29.78 9.23 -0.30
C MET A 571 -29.68 8.10 0.71
N GLU A 572 -30.41 7.00 0.50
CA GLU A 572 -30.30 5.78 1.30
C GLU A 572 -28.87 5.23 1.27
N GLU A 573 -28.22 5.21 0.09
CA GLU A 573 -26.81 4.84 -0.06
C GLU A 573 -25.87 5.75 0.78
N LEU A 574 -26.09 7.07 0.78
CA LEU A 574 -25.27 8.01 1.58
C LEU A 574 -25.50 7.84 3.09
N LYS A 575 -26.74 7.56 3.49
CA LYS A 575 -27.08 7.28 4.89
C LYS A 575 -26.45 5.98 5.35
N PHE A 576 -26.50 4.93 4.54
CA PHE A 576 -25.86 3.65 4.84
C PHE A 576 -24.34 3.80 5.05
N MET A 577 -23.65 4.54 4.16
CA MET A 577 -22.24 4.86 4.38
C MET A 577 -22.03 5.69 5.66
N GLY A 578 -22.91 6.66 5.92
CA GLY A 578 -22.89 7.48 7.14
C GLY A 578 -23.06 6.64 8.43
N GLU A 579 -23.97 5.67 8.44
CA GLU A 579 -24.21 4.76 9.57
C GLU A 579 -22.97 3.90 9.87
N ILE A 580 -22.25 3.47 8.83
CA ILE A 580 -20.98 2.73 8.97
C ILE A 580 -19.88 3.67 9.46
N MET A 581 -19.75 4.86 8.85
CA MET A 581 -18.65 5.78 9.12
C MET A 581 -18.76 6.48 10.48
N THR A 582 -19.95 6.93 10.88
CA THR A 582 -20.16 7.72 12.10
C THR A 582 -19.53 7.11 13.37
N PRO A 583 -19.75 5.82 13.71
CA PRO A 583 -19.10 5.21 14.87
C PRO A 583 -17.58 5.09 14.72
N LEU A 584 -17.06 5.11 13.49
CA LEU A 584 -15.63 5.10 13.20
C LEU A 584 -15.02 6.49 13.26
N MET A 585 -15.76 7.55 12.90
CA MET A 585 -15.32 8.94 12.97
C MET A 585 -14.88 9.32 14.39
N ALA A 586 -15.61 8.85 15.41
CA ALA A 586 -15.26 9.07 16.81
C ALA A 586 -13.92 8.43 17.22
N LYS A 587 -13.43 7.44 16.47
CA LYS A 587 -12.16 6.73 16.69
C LYS A 587 -11.03 7.28 15.81
N LEU A 588 -11.32 8.20 14.89
CA LEU A 588 -10.28 8.76 14.03
C LEU A 588 -9.33 9.64 14.83
N PRO A 589 -8.04 9.69 14.46
CA PRO A 589 -7.11 10.61 15.10
C PRO A 589 -7.52 12.05 14.77
N LYS A 590 -7.47 12.98 15.73
CA LYS A 590 -7.91 14.39 15.51
C LYS A 590 -7.22 15.10 14.35
N ARG A 591 -6.02 14.65 13.98
CA ARG A 591 -5.29 15.14 12.79
C ARG A 591 -5.97 14.76 11.47
N ALA A 592 -6.88 13.78 11.47
CA ALA A 592 -7.67 13.36 10.33
C ALA A 592 -8.83 14.35 10.12
N ASP A 593 -8.46 15.61 9.91
CA ASP A 593 -9.38 16.73 9.84
C ASP A 593 -9.78 17.07 8.41
N ARG A 594 -9.49 16.20 7.44
CA ARG A 594 -9.78 16.41 6.04
C ARG A 594 -10.52 15.23 5.44
N VAL A 595 -11.34 15.50 4.42
CA VAL A 595 -11.96 14.48 3.57
C VAL A 595 -11.36 14.58 2.18
N MET A 596 -11.04 13.44 1.58
CA MET A 596 -10.69 13.34 0.16
C MET A 596 -11.68 12.39 -0.52
N ASP A 597 -12.60 12.95 -1.29
CA ASP A 597 -13.59 12.22 -2.08
C ASP A 597 -13.02 11.92 -3.47
N MET A 598 -12.60 10.67 -3.66
CA MET A 598 -11.94 10.20 -4.86
C MET A 598 -12.98 9.64 -5.84
N ALA A 599 -13.01 10.16 -7.07
CA ALA A 599 -14.12 9.99 -8.01
C ALA A 599 -15.43 10.58 -7.47
N GLY A 600 -15.33 11.76 -6.85
CA GLY A 600 -16.42 12.36 -6.07
C GLY A 600 -17.57 12.95 -6.90
N GLY A 601 -17.43 13.10 -8.22
CA GLY A 601 -18.47 13.66 -9.08
C GLY A 601 -18.98 15.01 -8.59
N THR A 602 -20.25 15.06 -8.17
CA THR A 602 -20.89 16.28 -7.61
C THR A 602 -20.59 16.54 -6.12
N GLY A 603 -19.67 15.78 -5.51
CA GLY A 603 -19.25 15.98 -4.12
C GLY A 603 -20.24 15.50 -3.05
N ASP A 604 -21.19 14.63 -3.43
CA ASP A 604 -22.26 14.20 -2.51
C ASP A 604 -21.71 13.50 -1.26
N LEU A 605 -20.71 12.65 -1.46
CA LEU A 605 -20.09 11.89 -0.39
C LEU A 605 -19.15 12.77 0.44
N ALA A 606 -18.41 13.69 -0.18
CA ALA A 606 -17.64 14.72 0.53
C ALA A 606 -18.51 15.50 1.53
N LEU A 607 -19.67 16.01 1.07
CA LEU A 607 -20.61 16.75 1.90
C LEU A 607 -21.18 15.89 3.04
N ALA A 608 -21.65 14.68 2.73
CA ALA A 608 -22.21 13.76 3.73
C ALA A 608 -21.16 13.31 4.78
N THR A 609 -19.91 13.09 4.35
CA THR A 609 -18.81 12.71 5.23
C THR A 609 -18.42 13.87 6.14
N ALA A 610 -18.31 15.09 5.59
CA ALA A 610 -18.05 16.29 6.37
C ALA A 610 -19.16 16.53 7.42
N MET A 611 -20.43 16.31 7.07
CA MET A 611 -21.54 16.36 8.03
C MET A 611 -21.40 15.29 9.12
N SER A 612 -21.06 14.05 8.75
CA SER A 612 -20.85 12.96 9.72
C SER A 612 -19.70 13.28 10.69
N MET A 613 -18.61 13.88 10.21
CA MET A 613 -17.51 14.35 11.05
C MET A 613 -17.95 15.46 12.00
N MET A 614 -18.71 16.45 11.51
CA MET A 614 -19.25 17.53 12.35
C MET A 614 -20.21 17.01 13.42
N GLU A 615 -21.08 16.06 13.10
CA GLU A 615 -22.02 15.46 14.05
C GLU A 615 -21.31 14.62 15.11
N ALA A 616 -20.27 13.88 14.72
CA ALA A 616 -19.40 13.13 15.64
C ALA A 616 -18.50 14.04 16.51
N GLY A 617 -18.53 15.36 16.31
CA GLY A 617 -17.65 16.31 17.01
C GLY A 617 -16.19 16.24 16.59
N HIS A 618 -15.91 15.64 15.43
CA HIS A 618 -14.57 15.52 14.86
C HIS A 618 -14.23 16.76 14.02
N PRO A 619 -13.00 17.31 14.12
CA PRO A 619 -12.63 18.51 13.37
C PRO A 619 -12.69 18.28 11.85
N ILE A 620 -13.12 19.30 11.11
CA ILE A 620 -13.08 19.33 9.65
C ILE A 620 -12.54 20.69 9.18
N SER A 621 -11.38 20.67 8.55
CA SER A 621 -10.70 21.84 7.97
C SER A 621 -10.87 21.90 6.46
N LYS A 622 -11.01 20.76 5.77
CA LYS A 622 -11.13 20.72 4.31
C LYS A 622 -11.81 19.45 3.80
N ALA A 623 -12.59 19.55 2.73
CA ALA A 623 -13.17 18.43 2.01
C ALA A 623 -12.90 18.59 0.51
N THR A 624 -11.92 17.85 0.00
CA THR A 624 -11.47 17.92 -1.39
C THR A 624 -12.22 16.90 -2.25
N ILE A 625 -12.77 17.36 -3.38
CA ILE A 625 -13.44 16.51 -4.37
C ILE A 625 -12.49 16.35 -5.56
N ILE A 626 -12.01 15.14 -5.80
CA ILE A 626 -11.16 14.81 -6.95
C ILE A 626 -12.01 14.16 -8.02
N ASP A 627 -12.27 14.90 -9.11
CA ASP A 627 -12.96 14.38 -10.29
C ASP A 627 -12.57 15.19 -11.54
N PRO A 628 -12.20 14.56 -12.67
CA PRO A 628 -11.81 15.28 -13.88
C PRO A 628 -12.95 16.12 -14.48
N PHE A 629 -14.20 15.85 -14.11
CA PHE A 629 -15.39 16.59 -14.56
C PHE A 629 -15.93 17.56 -13.51
N VAL A 630 -15.16 17.86 -12.46
CA VAL A 630 -15.68 18.72 -11.39
C VAL A 630 -15.91 20.16 -11.83
N THR A 631 -15.18 20.65 -12.85
CA THR A 631 -15.38 21.99 -13.42
C THR A 631 -16.76 22.17 -14.04
N THR A 632 -17.34 21.11 -14.60
CA THR A 632 -18.69 21.14 -15.19
C THR A 632 -19.80 20.92 -14.17
N THR A 633 -19.46 20.49 -12.95
CA THR A 633 -20.40 20.21 -11.86
C THR A 633 -20.28 21.18 -10.68
N ARG A 634 -19.35 22.14 -10.75
CA ARG A 634 -19.12 23.13 -9.71
C ARG A 634 -20.35 23.99 -9.44
N ASP A 635 -20.97 24.53 -10.47
CA ASP A 635 -22.18 25.36 -10.32
C ASP A 635 -23.32 24.61 -9.64
N PHE A 636 -23.45 23.32 -9.95
CA PHE A 636 -24.42 22.44 -9.29
C PHE A 636 -24.08 22.26 -7.80
N THR A 637 -22.81 22.05 -7.48
CA THR A 637 -22.32 21.85 -6.12
C THR A 637 -22.48 23.11 -5.27
N ASP A 638 -22.12 24.28 -5.82
CA ASP A 638 -22.27 25.58 -5.16
C ASP A 638 -23.75 25.88 -4.90
N PHE A 639 -24.63 25.62 -5.89
CA PHE A 639 -26.08 25.78 -5.71
C PHE A 639 -26.64 24.87 -4.61
N VAL A 640 -26.19 23.62 -4.54
CA VAL A 640 -26.57 22.71 -3.45
C VAL A 640 -26.14 23.30 -2.11
N ILE A 641 -24.87 23.70 -1.98
CA ILE A 641 -24.30 24.24 -0.74
C ILE A 641 -25.06 25.46 -0.24
N GLU A 642 -25.49 26.37 -1.12
CA GLU A 642 -26.28 27.57 -0.74
C GLU A 642 -27.56 27.23 0.05
N HIS A 643 -28.12 26.04 -0.16
CA HIS A 643 -29.40 25.61 0.41
C HIS A 643 -29.24 24.57 1.52
N LEU A 644 -28.02 24.21 1.92
CA LEU A 644 -27.77 23.25 3.00
C LEU A 644 -27.66 23.95 4.37
N PRO A 645 -27.96 23.24 5.49
CA PRO A 645 -27.58 23.73 6.80
C PRO A 645 -26.06 23.84 6.90
N ASN A 646 -25.54 24.82 7.64
CA ASN A 646 -24.10 25.13 7.70
C ASN A 646 -23.48 25.51 6.33
N SER A 647 -24.26 26.08 5.42
CA SER A 647 -23.81 26.49 4.08
C SER A 647 -22.51 27.29 4.10
N GLU A 648 -22.36 28.25 5.01
CA GLU A 648 -21.13 29.05 5.14
C GLU A 648 -19.91 28.19 5.51
N LYS A 649 -20.10 27.16 6.35
CA LYS A 649 -19.02 26.23 6.66
C LYS A 649 -18.67 25.36 5.46
N PHE A 650 -19.67 24.88 4.72
CA PHE A 650 -19.43 24.09 3.51
C PHE A 650 -18.71 24.90 2.42
N LYS A 651 -19.06 26.18 2.23
CA LYS A 651 -18.35 27.09 1.31
C LYS A 651 -16.88 27.29 1.69
N GLU A 652 -16.57 27.27 2.99
CA GLU A 652 -15.20 27.40 3.49
C GLU A 652 -14.36 26.14 3.22
N ILE A 653 -14.93 24.95 3.43
CA ILE A 653 -14.16 23.70 3.47
C ILE A 653 -14.16 22.91 2.15
N ILE A 654 -15.18 23.06 1.31
CA ILE A 654 -15.31 22.27 0.08
C ILE A 654 -14.37 22.80 -1.00
N ASP A 655 -13.52 21.93 -1.52
CA ASP A 655 -12.50 22.27 -2.52
C ASP A 655 -12.57 21.31 -3.72
N PRO A 656 -13.35 21.64 -4.75
CA PRO A 656 -13.44 20.84 -5.97
C PRO A 656 -12.19 21.02 -6.84
N GLN A 657 -11.51 19.91 -7.21
CA GLN A 657 -10.31 19.92 -8.05
C GLN A 657 -10.49 19.06 -9.31
N ALA A 658 -10.36 19.68 -10.48
CA ALA A 658 -10.39 18.99 -11.78
C ALA A 658 -9.06 18.28 -12.02
N LYS A 659 -8.94 17.09 -11.43
CA LYS A 659 -7.74 16.25 -11.46
C LYS A 659 -8.13 14.82 -11.76
N SER A 660 -7.22 14.08 -12.38
CA SER A 660 -7.38 12.64 -12.48
C SER A 660 -7.17 11.98 -11.13
N LEU A 661 -7.64 10.74 -11.01
CA LEU A 661 -7.45 9.96 -9.78
C LEU A 661 -5.96 9.79 -9.48
N GLN A 662 -5.11 9.66 -10.50
CA GLN A 662 -3.66 9.45 -10.40
C GLN A 662 -2.93 10.63 -9.76
N GLU A 663 -3.52 11.82 -9.81
CA GLU A 663 -2.99 13.03 -9.20
C GLU A 663 -3.45 13.22 -7.75
N ALA A 664 -4.35 12.37 -7.26
CA ALA A 664 -4.74 12.39 -5.86
C ALA A 664 -3.55 11.97 -4.98
N GLN A 665 -3.30 12.75 -3.93
CA GLN A 665 -2.25 12.46 -2.97
C GLN A 665 -2.87 12.47 -1.57
N PRO A 666 -3.55 11.37 -1.18
CA PRO A 666 -4.07 11.26 0.17
C PRO A 666 -2.94 11.43 1.18
N SER A 667 -3.19 12.20 2.23
CA SER A 667 -2.25 12.45 3.31
C SER A 667 -2.75 11.86 4.61
N LYS A 668 -1.90 11.92 5.63
CA LYS A 668 -2.22 11.48 6.99
C LYS A 668 -3.39 12.21 7.67
N ASN A 669 -3.81 13.34 7.08
CA ASN A 669 -4.94 14.13 7.55
C ASN A 669 -6.24 13.82 6.81
N ASP A 670 -6.18 13.10 5.68
CA ASP A 670 -7.34 12.86 4.83
C ASP A 670 -8.00 11.54 5.21
N VAL A 671 -9.31 11.56 5.47
CA VAL A 671 -10.19 10.38 5.36
C VAL A 671 -10.52 10.21 3.89
N VAL A 672 -10.12 9.08 3.31
CA VAL A 672 -10.42 8.79 1.89
C VAL A 672 -11.79 8.16 1.80
N VAL A 673 -12.63 8.75 0.96
CA VAL A 673 -13.96 8.24 0.68
C VAL A 673 -14.17 8.13 -0.82
N ALA A 674 -14.98 7.17 -1.25
CA ALA A 674 -15.39 7.06 -2.64
C ALA A 674 -16.72 6.32 -2.76
N LYS A 675 -17.53 6.69 -3.74
CA LYS A 675 -18.82 6.05 -3.99
C LYS A 675 -19.02 5.76 -5.47
N HIS A 676 -19.45 4.53 -5.75
CA HIS A 676 -19.71 4.02 -7.10
C HIS A 676 -18.50 4.08 -8.05
N SER A 677 -17.29 3.87 -7.52
CA SER A 677 -16.04 3.81 -8.28
C SER A 677 -16.04 2.63 -9.26
N CYS A 678 -16.49 2.88 -10.50
CA CYS A 678 -16.69 1.83 -11.50
C CYS A 678 -15.38 1.34 -12.13
N GLY A 679 -15.41 0.13 -12.68
CA GLY A 679 -14.25 -0.44 -13.37
C GLY A 679 -13.06 -0.61 -12.42
N THR A 680 -11.87 -0.15 -12.84
CA THR A 680 -10.63 -0.21 -12.04
C THR A 680 -10.56 0.85 -10.95
N LEU A 681 -11.46 1.84 -10.94
CA LEU A 681 -11.35 2.98 -10.01
C LEU A 681 -11.38 2.54 -8.56
N THR A 682 -12.19 1.54 -8.21
CA THR A 682 -12.21 0.98 -6.84
C THR A 682 -10.83 0.47 -6.43
N ASP A 683 -10.19 -0.26 -7.35
CA ASP A 683 -8.91 -0.90 -7.11
C ASP A 683 -7.78 0.14 -7.03
N ASP A 684 -7.81 1.11 -7.93
CA ASP A 684 -6.85 2.21 -7.99
C ASP A 684 -6.95 3.10 -6.74
N ILE A 685 -8.15 3.34 -6.20
CA ILE A 685 -8.37 4.07 -4.94
C ILE A 685 -7.79 3.29 -3.75
N ILE A 686 -8.07 1.99 -3.66
CA ILE A 686 -7.54 1.13 -2.59
C ILE A 686 -6.02 1.22 -2.54
N GLU A 687 -5.36 1.11 -3.69
CA GLU A 687 -3.90 1.14 -3.78
C GLU A 687 -3.30 2.49 -3.45
N GLN A 688 -3.90 3.58 -3.94
CA GLN A 688 -3.46 4.92 -3.58
C GLN A 688 -3.63 5.19 -2.09
N TRP A 689 -4.73 4.73 -1.50
CA TRP A 689 -4.93 4.82 -0.06
C TRP A 689 -3.87 3.99 0.69
N MET A 690 -3.61 2.75 0.29
CA MET A 690 -2.60 1.88 0.92
C MET A 690 -1.21 2.53 0.89
N ALA A 691 -0.84 3.13 -0.25
CA ALA A 691 0.43 3.83 -0.46
C ALA A 691 0.53 5.17 0.31
N SER A 692 -0.57 5.69 0.84
CA SER A 692 -0.60 6.93 1.61
C SER A 692 -0.38 6.71 3.12
N GLU A 693 -0.52 7.79 3.91
CA GLU A 693 -0.61 7.72 5.37
C GLU A 693 -2.04 7.93 5.92
N SER A 694 -3.04 7.99 5.03
CA SER A 694 -4.44 8.22 5.40
C SER A 694 -4.93 7.19 6.42
N PRO A 695 -5.58 7.60 7.52
CA PRO A 695 -6.00 6.68 8.58
C PRO A 695 -7.13 5.74 8.18
N MET A 696 -7.99 6.13 7.24
CA MET A 696 -9.18 5.38 6.88
C MET A 696 -9.56 5.54 5.40
N LEU A 697 -10.02 4.44 4.82
CA LEU A 697 -10.71 4.35 3.54
C LEU A 697 -12.13 3.86 3.79
N CYS A 698 -13.11 4.52 3.19
CA CYS A 698 -14.48 4.01 3.10
C CYS A 698 -14.95 4.11 1.65
N ILE A 699 -15.15 2.96 1.00
CA ILE A 699 -15.48 2.90 -0.43
C ILE A 699 -16.72 2.04 -0.67
N MET A 700 -17.70 2.63 -1.34
CA MET A 700 -18.87 1.90 -1.85
C MET A 700 -18.59 1.44 -3.27
N THR A 701 -18.54 0.13 -3.47
CA THR A 701 -18.18 -0.49 -4.75
C THR A 701 -19.34 -0.46 -5.75
N CYS A 702 -19.02 -0.58 -7.04
CA CYS A 702 -20.01 -0.59 -8.13
C CYS A 702 -19.87 -1.84 -8.98
N CYS A 703 -20.64 -1.96 -10.06
CA CYS A 703 -20.39 -3.01 -11.04
C CYS A 703 -19.00 -2.84 -11.68
N HIS A 704 -18.26 -3.94 -11.78
CA HIS A 704 -16.89 -4.00 -12.28
C HIS A 704 -16.81 -4.47 -13.73
N ASP A 705 -17.90 -4.40 -14.48
CA ASP A 705 -17.96 -4.88 -15.86
C ASP A 705 -17.00 -4.14 -16.80
N LYS A 706 -16.75 -2.86 -16.51
CA LYS A 706 -15.71 -2.06 -17.17
C LYS A 706 -14.29 -2.55 -16.88
N ALA A 707 -14.07 -3.28 -15.80
CA ALA A 707 -12.77 -3.87 -15.47
C ALA A 707 -12.56 -5.28 -16.02
N LYS A 708 -13.54 -5.89 -16.70
CA LYS A 708 -13.46 -7.31 -17.11
C LYS A 708 -12.27 -7.65 -18.02
N ASN A 709 -11.77 -6.68 -18.76
CA ASN A 709 -10.62 -6.84 -19.67
C ASN A 709 -9.32 -6.30 -19.07
N GLU A 710 -9.40 -5.73 -17.86
CA GLU A 710 -8.25 -5.26 -17.11
C GLU A 710 -7.58 -6.44 -16.41
N SER A 711 -6.33 -6.26 -16.03
CA SER A 711 -5.58 -7.27 -15.30
C SER A 711 -6.26 -7.63 -13.99
N ALA A 712 -6.47 -8.92 -13.77
CA ALA A 712 -6.88 -9.46 -12.47
C ALA A 712 -6.02 -8.97 -11.30
N ARG A 713 -6.65 -8.82 -10.14
CA ARG A 713 -6.00 -8.41 -8.88
C ARG A 713 -6.45 -9.33 -7.75
N TYR A 714 -5.77 -9.27 -6.61
CA TYR A 714 -6.18 -9.87 -5.33
C TYR A 714 -6.24 -11.40 -5.35
N ASP A 715 -5.22 -12.04 -5.94
CA ASP A 715 -5.08 -13.50 -6.08
C ASP A 715 -6.14 -14.21 -6.95
N LEU A 716 -6.95 -13.43 -7.67
CA LEU A 716 -7.87 -13.94 -8.67
C LEU A 716 -7.14 -14.24 -9.97
N SER A 717 -7.51 -15.33 -10.64
CA SER A 717 -7.01 -15.59 -12.00
C SER A 717 -7.69 -14.69 -13.03
N GLN A 718 -7.06 -14.42 -14.19
CA GLN A 718 -7.70 -13.60 -15.25
C GLN A 718 -9.08 -14.11 -15.66
N ASP A 719 -9.23 -15.43 -15.82
CA ASP A 719 -10.50 -16.03 -16.24
C ASP A 719 -11.60 -15.81 -15.19
N GLU A 720 -11.23 -15.94 -13.91
CA GLU A 720 -12.13 -15.71 -12.79
C GLU A 720 -12.50 -14.23 -12.67
N TRP A 721 -11.52 -13.34 -12.73
CA TRP A 721 -11.72 -11.89 -12.75
C TRP A 721 -12.67 -11.47 -13.86
N GLN A 722 -12.39 -11.86 -15.11
CA GLN A 722 -13.22 -11.52 -16.25
C GLN A 722 -14.66 -12.02 -16.08
N LYS A 723 -14.83 -13.24 -15.58
CA LYS A 723 -16.14 -13.84 -15.30
C LYS A 723 -16.90 -13.07 -14.20
N LEU A 724 -16.25 -12.78 -13.08
CA LEU A 724 -16.86 -12.07 -11.94
C LEU A 724 -17.21 -10.64 -12.33
N CYS A 725 -16.28 -9.90 -12.94
CA CYS A 725 -16.48 -8.55 -13.44
C CYS A 725 -17.66 -8.47 -14.42
N LYS A 726 -17.73 -9.37 -15.41
CA LYS A 726 -18.88 -9.44 -16.33
C LYS A 726 -20.19 -9.75 -15.61
N THR A 727 -20.17 -10.67 -14.64
CA THR A 727 -21.37 -11.09 -13.92
C THR A 727 -21.87 -9.98 -12.98
N SER A 728 -20.98 -9.20 -12.39
CA SER A 728 -21.32 -8.07 -11.50
C SER A 728 -22.17 -6.98 -12.17
N SER A 729 -22.18 -6.87 -13.50
CA SER A 729 -23.09 -5.97 -14.24
C SER A 729 -24.57 -6.24 -13.99
N LYS A 730 -24.89 -7.48 -13.59
CA LYS A 730 -26.25 -7.97 -13.35
C LYS A 730 -26.89 -7.43 -12.07
N THR A 731 -26.14 -6.69 -11.24
CA THR A 731 -26.67 -6.03 -10.04
C THR A 731 -27.73 -4.97 -10.31
N ASN A 732 -27.95 -4.57 -11.57
CA ASN A 732 -29.06 -3.70 -11.96
C ASN A 732 -30.25 -4.45 -12.57
N SER A 733 -30.25 -5.78 -12.56
CA SER A 733 -31.34 -6.56 -13.16
C SER A 733 -32.60 -6.47 -12.30
N GLU A 734 -33.75 -6.32 -12.95
CA GLU A 734 -35.06 -6.42 -12.29
C GLU A 734 -35.47 -7.88 -12.03
N ASP A 735 -34.80 -8.85 -12.67
CA ASP A 735 -35.01 -10.27 -12.41
C ASP A 735 -34.26 -10.69 -11.12
N PRO A 736 -34.97 -11.18 -10.07
CA PRO A 736 -34.36 -11.47 -8.77
C PRO A 736 -33.23 -12.50 -8.83
N GLU A 737 -33.33 -13.52 -9.70
CA GLU A 737 -32.29 -14.56 -9.80
C GLU A 737 -31.02 -14.03 -10.48
N THR A 738 -31.18 -13.23 -11.54
CA THR A 738 -30.09 -12.56 -12.24
C THR A 738 -29.43 -11.50 -11.35
N TRP A 739 -30.23 -10.73 -10.61
CA TRP A 739 -29.75 -9.77 -9.60
C TRP A 739 -28.90 -10.45 -8.53
N LYS A 740 -29.39 -11.55 -7.94
CA LYS A 740 -28.68 -12.32 -6.92
C LYS A 740 -27.32 -12.82 -7.43
N LYS A 741 -27.27 -13.36 -8.66
CA LYS A 741 -26.00 -13.77 -9.30
C LYS A 741 -25.04 -12.59 -9.47
N GLY A 742 -25.57 -11.39 -9.75
CA GLY A 742 -24.79 -10.16 -9.80
C GLY A 742 -24.18 -9.80 -8.45
N MET A 743 -25.00 -9.83 -7.38
CA MET A 743 -24.55 -9.54 -6.01
C MET A 743 -23.51 -10.55 -5.53
N GLU A 744 -23.74 -11.86 -5.74
CA GLU A 744 -22.77 -12.90 -5.39
C GLU A 744 -21.40 -12.70 -6.08
N ALA A 745 -21.40 -12.23 -7.33
CA ALA A 745 -20.16 -11.93 -8.04
C ALA A 745 -19.45 -10.68 -7.50
N MET A 746 -20.20 -9.65 -7.11
CA MET A 746 -19.69 -8.43 -6.49
C MET A 746 -19.06 -8.73 -5.14
N THR A 747 -19.79 -9.42 -4.26
CA THR A 747 -19.30 -9.82 -2.94
C THR A 747 -18.02 -10.64 -3.01
N LYS A 748 -17.86 -11.52 -4.00
CA LYS A 748 -16.60 -12.26 -4.20
C LYS A 748 -15.42 -11.34 -4.54
N LEU A 749 -15.62 -10.37 -5.43
CA LEU A 749 -14.60 -9.37 -5.75
C LEU A 749 -14.24 -8.53 -4.51
N ASP A 750 -15.24 -8.12 -3.74
CA ASP A 750 -15.03 -7.27 -2.56
C ASP A 750 -14.43 -8.04 -1.38
N THR A 751 -14.77 -9.31 -1.22
CA THR A 751 -14.10 -10.19 -0.25
C THR A 751 -12.62 -10.34 -0.59
N ALA A 752 -12.27 -10.53 -1.87
CA ALA A 752 -10.88 -10.61 -2.29
C ALA A 752 -10.10 -9.31 -1.97
N ARG A 753 -10.72 -8.14 -2.16
CA ARG A 753 -10.16 -6.83 -1.76
C ARG A 753 -9.95 -6.71 -0.25
N VAL A 754 -10.93 -7.12 0.56
CA VAL A 754 -10.83 -7.10 2.02
C VAL A 754 -9.72 -8.04 2.50
N ASP A 755 -9.63 -9.24 1.96
CA ASP A 755 -8.59 -10.20 2.32
C ASP A 755 -7.21 -9.69 1.92
N TYR A 756 -7.10 -9.06 0.75
CA TYR A 756 -5.89 -8.38 0.31
C TYR A 756 -5.44 -7.28 1.28
N LEU A 757 -6.35 -6.41 1.69
CA LEU A 757 -6.09 -5.37 2.70
C LEU A 757 -5.64 -5.98 4.04
N LYS A 758 -6.30 -7.06 4.50
CA LYS A 758 -5.92 -7.75 5.74
C LYS A 758 -4.52 -8.34 5.68
N ARG A 759 -4.15 -8.98 4.56
CA ARG A 759 -2.78 -9.52 4.34
C ARG A 759 -1.73 -8.42 4.42
N HIS A 760 -2.06 -7.21 3.97
CA HIS A 760 -1.19 -6.04 4.03
C HIS A 760 -1.17 -5.33 5.40
N GLY A 761 -1.79 -5.93 6.41
CA GLY A 761 -1.75 -5.45 7.80
C GLY A 761 -2.76 -4.35 8.11
N PHE A 762 -3.76 -4.13 7.25
CA PHE A 762 -4.88 -3.24 7.53
C PHE A 762 -6.00 -3.97 8.28
N GLU A 763 -6.77 -3.24 9.07
CA GLU A 763 -8.10 -3.69 9.49
C GLU A 763 -9.05 -3.41 8.35
N ALA A 764 -9.69 -4.44 7.81
CA ALA A 764 -10.63 -4.27 6.73
C ALA A 764 -11.89 -5.09 6.96
N GLU A 765 -13.04 -4.50 6.64
CA GLU A 765 -14.36 -5.06 6.82
C GLU A 765 -15.20 -4.83 5.57
N LEU A 766 -16.10 -5.77 5.29
CA LEU A 766 -17.06 -5.70 4.20
C LEU A 766 -18.46 -5.56 4.81
N HIS A 767 -19.16 -4.49 4.45
CA HIS A 767 -20.54 -4.24 4.86
C HIS A 767 -21.47 -4.40 3.66
N GLN A 768 -22.34 -5.40 3.73
CA GLN A 768 -23.26 -5.75 2.65
C GLN A 768 -24.65 -5.20 2.91
N THR A 769 -25.39 -4.92 1.84
CA THR A 769 -26.78 -4.46 1.92
C THR A 769 -27.61 -5.02 0.77
N ASP A 770 -28.86 -5.37 1.08
CA ASP A 770 -29.88 -5.78 0.11
C ASP A 770 -30.89 -4.66 -0.20
N GLN A 771 -30.73 -3.49 0.42
CA GLN A 771 -31.68 -2.38 0.35
C GLN A 771 -31.68 -1.68 -1.02
N PHE A 772 -30.54 -1.67 -1.71
CA PHE A 772 -30.39 -1.02 -3.01
C PHE A 772 -29.44 -1.79 -3.93
N PRO A 773 -29.57 -1.61 -5.26
CA PRO A 773 -28.70 -2.29 -6.22
C PRO A 773 -27.28 -1.73 -6.16
N LYS A 774 -26.28 -2.63 -6.03
CA LYS A 774 -24.85 -2.34 -5.84
C LYS A 774 -24.56 -1.71 -4.47
N GLY A 775 -23.29 -1.64 -4.11
CA GLY A 775 -22.87 -0.83 -2.96
C GLY A 775 -22.58 -1.62 -1.70
N ASP A 776 -21.93 -2.78 -1.85
CA ASP A 776 -21.09 -3.31 -0.78
C ASP A 776 -20.07 -2.22 -0.39
N VAL A 777 -19.91 -1.99 0.91
CA VAL A 777 -19.01 -0.96 1.44
C VAL A 777 -17.80 -1.64 2.05
N ILE A 778 -16.63 -1.34 1.51
CA ILE A 778 -15.36 -1.73 2.11
C ILE A 778 -14.91 -0.60 3.02
N VAL A 779 -14.65 -0.94 4.28
CA VAL A 779 -13.96 -0.04 5.20
C VAL A 779 -12.59 -0.61 5.49
N ALA A 780 -11.56 0.20 5.32
CA ALA A 780 -10.20 -0.16 5.68
C ALA A 780 -9.61 0.92 6.60
N ARG A 781 -8.93 0.47 7.65
CA ARG A 781 -8.27 1.32 8.64
C ARG A 781 -6.87 0.80 8.88
N ARG A 782 -5.97 1.71 9.23
CA ARG A 782 -4.65 1.28 9.71
C ARG A 782 -4.83 0.85 11.17
N LYS A 783 -4.35 -0.34 11.54
CA LYS A 783 -4.29 -0.87 12.93
C LYS A 783 -3.70 0.11 13.95
N LYS A 784 -2.97 1.08 13.44
CA LYS A 784 -2.29 2.15 14.13
C LYS A 784 -3.21 3.24 14.70
N TYR A 785 -4.52 3.24 14.44
CA TYR A 785 -5.44 4.33 14.81
C TYR A 785 -6.77 3.83 15.36
#